data_AF-A0A9P6LBB3-F1
#
_entry.id   AF-A0A9P6LBB3-F1
#
_cell.length_a   1.000
_cell.length_b   1.000
_cell.length_c   1.000
_cell.angle_alpha   90.00
_cell.angle_beta   90.00
_cell.angle_gamma   90.00
#
_symmetry.space_group_name_H-M   'P 1'
#
loop_
_entity.id
_entity.type
_entity.pdbx_description
1 polymer ?
#
loop_
_entity_poly.entity_id
_entity_poly.type
_entity_poly.pdbx_seq_one_letter_code
_entity_poly.pdbx_strand_id
1 'polypeptide(L)'
;MGDSAEPQVNPTVNGTKEDVQVSRTDPIVLKILSGERVVISHGASQYQAGGISACGLAALNCARIVLTAEQDGPKGKDLLKFVVRTKTAHEITSICAQWSSPFHLEVEEIYKVPLFSKSLKLETSEFGLPSFERFRSVLSRLATSGTKSAAIVITRPPEIFTCVKISIPDDADVFMVFDSHSRPDHPDGAGFIFSTSIDTTAQHLYNLLAIDESILSDRTLQWQTQLLANFSGLLFVAKTNRFDTDPIEAERAMVESSLIILSLQAEVAELKSQNAALQRDLQAAVLKVEDDQRSSHKPSSSSKPSKKFLDSTWIPAPTKKKHRKKKNDNSSSGPTDYRPTPPAAVVYHSGEIQDTDWPPLPSLKSEQRNESYLTPRSSPPPSSRTPTPPVSALDEDGSTLVLKELQQEFDDEDSRLRTEREALANAQPFIFTCAVCTDEFPEDFVARVPGCGHGFCRECLRKYAVSKLEEHRFPILCPSCLADNTGKEPGTITSSLIIDIGISQDYFQIFDELQLSSFSILLHCRKCKKSMFVDRSEYQESRTINCPLPKCGYAWCKACQAQIDIGGPRHSCDGSSELRHLMKEQGWKHCPGCDTPIQKESGCHHMICLAPACNAHFCYVCGKLIVKSALRSEIQAAVSQHYRSCRLFDDVPARRRR
;
A
#
# COMPACT_ATOMS: atom_id res chain seq x y z
N MET A 1 85.58 17.86 4.40
CA MET A 1 85.12 17.23 5.66
C MET A 1 83.78 17.86 5.99
N GLY A 2 82.78 17.06 6.37
CA GLY A 2 81.43 17.54 6.72
C GLY A 2 80.36 17.17 5.69
N ASP A 3 79.52 16.20 6.07
CA ASP A 3 78.09 15.99 5.82
C ASP A 3 77.44 16.26 4.45
N SER A 4 76.68 15.26 3.96
CA SER A 4 75.23 15.37 3.69
C SER A 4 74.62 13.98 3.37
N ALA A 5 73.30 13.85 3.53
CA ALA A 5 72.57 12.57 3.54
C ALA A 5 71.81 12.22 2.24
N GLU A 6 71.51 10.92 2.09
CA GLU A 6 70.47 10.23 1.27
C GLU A 6 70.23 10.60 -0.21
N PRO A 7 69.85 9.61 -1.05
CA PRO A 7 68.44 9.56 -1.45
C PRO A 7 67.80 8.16 -1.60
N GLN A 8 66.49 8.18 -1.88
CA GLN A 8 65.53 7.06 -1.88
C GLN A 8 65.63 6.09 -3.07
N VAL A 9 64.97 4.92 -2.94
CA VAL A 9 64.66 3.98 -4.04
C VAL A 9 63.17 3.59 -3.97
N ASN A 10 62.50 3.56 -5.14
CA ASN A 10 61.13 3.05 -5.32
C ASN A 10 61.14 1.79 -6.22
N PRO A 11 60.09 0.95 -6.21
CA PRO A 11 60.20 -0.47 -6.57
C PRO A 11 59.66 -0.84 -7.97
N THR A 12 60.01 -2.05 -8.45
CA THR A 12 59.36 -2.68 -9.61
C THR A 12 59.26 -4.21 -9.55
N VAL A 13 58.01 -4.70 -9.68
CA VAL A 13 57.55 -5.98 -10.26
C VAL A 13 58.04 -7.33 -9.68
N ASN A 14 57.10 -8.05 -9.05
CA ASN A 14 57.14 -9.51 -8.87
C ASN A 14 56.16 -10.20 -9.83
N GLY A 15 56.61 -11.21 -10.56
CA GLY A 15 55.77 -12.10 -11.37
C GLY A 15 55.31 -13.33 -10.57
N THR A 16 54.08 -13.79 -10.83
CA THR A 16 53.42 -14.87 -10.09
C THR A 16 53.94 -16.27 -10.45
N LYS A 17 53.98 -17.16 -9.44
CA LYS A 17 54.12 -18.61 -9.58
C LYS A 17 53.06 -19.29 -8.71
N GLU A 18 51.89 -19.58 -9.28
CA GLU A 18 51.00 -20.61 -8.77
C GLU A 18 50.41 -21.37 -9.95
N ASP A 19 50.97 -22.54 -10.23
CA ASP A 19 50.30 -23.59 -10.98
C ASP A 19 50.90 -24.95 -10.60
N VAL A 20 50.08 -26.00 -10.71
CA VAL A 20 50.37 -27.41 -10.35
C VAL A 20 50.43 -27.74 -8.84
N GLN A 21 49.27 -28.10 -8.26
CA GLN A 21 49.20 -29.30 -7.41
C GLN A 21 47.81 -29.96 -7.36
N VAL A 22 47.79 -31.29 -7.42
CA VAL A 22 46.59 -32.12 -7.62
C VAL A 22 45.97 -32.58 -6.30
N SER A 23 44.64 -32.45 -6.21
CA SER A 23 43.70 -33.09 -5.27
C SER A 23 44.20 -33.45 -3.84
N ARG A 24 44.01 -32.53 -2.89
CA ARG A 24 43.61 -32.89 -1.52
C ARG A 24 42.19 -32.40 -1.29
N THR A 25 41.31 -33.30 -0.86
CA THR A 25 39.99 -32.93 -0.34
C THR A 25 40.16 -32.20 0.99
N ASP A 26 39.45 -31.08 1.16
CA ASP A 26 39.47 -30.30 2.38
C ASP A 26 39.00 -31.17 3.57
N PRO A 27 39.73 -31.22 4.71
CA PRO A 27 39.36 -32.02 5.87
C PRO A 27 37.98 -31.67 6.43
N ILE A 28 37.50 -30.43 6.26
CA ILE A 28 36.16 -30.01 6.67
C ILE A 28 35.09 -30.66 5.78
N VAL A 29 35.33 -30.70 4.46
CA VAL A 29 34.42 -31.33 3.49
C VAL A 29 34.30 -32.84 3.75
N LEU A 30 35.41 -33.50 4.13
CA LEU A 30 35.38 -34.91 4.51
C LEU A 30 34.54 -35.17 5.78
N LYS A 31 34.62 -34.31 6.80
CA LYS A 31 33.79 -34.40 8.01
C LYS A 31 32.30 -34.29 7.70
N ILE A 32 31.92 -33.30 6.87
CA ILE A 32 30.53 -33.09 6.43
C ILE A 32 30.01 -34.35 5.71
N LEU A 33 30.77 -34.89 4.76
CA LEU A 33 30.40 -36.09 4.00
C LEU A 33 30.34 -37.36 4.86
N SER A 34 31.11 -37.43 5.95
CA SER A 34 31.01 -38.55 6.91
C SER A 34 29.75 -38.52 7.79
N GLY A 35 28.91 -37.49 7.64
CA GLY A 35 27.64 -37.34 8.37
C GLY A 35 27.75 -36.66 9.74
N GLU A 36 28.92 -36.10 10.07
CA GLU A 36 29.11 -35.26 11.25
C GLU A 36 28.34 -33.94 11.08
N ARG A 37 27.63 -33.46 12.12
CA ARG A 37 27.09 -32.08 12.12
C ARG A 37 28.26 -31.12 12.28
N VAL A 38 28.58 -30.37 11.23
CA VAL A 38 29.67 -29.38 11.25
C VAL A 38 29.08 -27.98 11.33
N VAL A 39 29.60 -27.14 12.24
CA VAL A 39 29.29 -25.72 12.32
C VAL A 39 30.54 -24.93 11.96
N ILE A 40 30.40 -23.93 11.09
CA ILE A 40 31.49 -23.05 10.63
C ILE A 40 31.04 -21.61 10.81
N SER A 41 31.87 -20.78 11.45
CA SER A 41 31.71 -19.32 11.45
C SER A 41 33.00 -18.67 10.98
N HIS A 42 32.86 -17.54 10.29
CA HIS A 42 33.95 -16.82 9.63
C HIS A 42 34.13 -15.39 10.16
N GLY A 43 33.50 -15.05 11.29
CA GLY A 43 33.56 -13.70 11.90
C GLY A 43 32.83 -12.60 11.11
N ALA A 44 32.12 -12.97 10.04
CA ALA A 44 31.34 -12.08 9.20
C ALA A 44 29.92 -11.97 9.76
N SER A 45 29.43 -10.76 10.09
CA SER A 45 28.13 -10.57 10.75
C SER A 45 27.28 -9.49 10.08
N GLN A 46 25.95 -9.66 10.08
CA GLN A 46 25.03 -8.61 9.61
C GLN A 46 25.16 -7.29 10.39
N TYR A 47 25.62 -7.36 11.64
CA TYR A 47 25.80 -6.20 12.52
C TYR A 47 27.13 -5.47 12.34
N GLN A 48 28.06 -6.01 11.56
CA GLN A 48 29.44 -5.52 11.43
C GLN A 48 29.55 -4.14 10.77
N ALA A 49 28.44 -3.64 10.21
CA ALA A 49 28.26 -2.30 9.64
C ALA A 49 27.07 -1.52 10.23
N GLY A 50 26.48 -1.98 11.34
CA GLY A 50 25.40 -1.26 12.05
C GLY A 50 23.97 -1.46 11.53
N GLY A 51 23.74 -2.34 10.56
CA GLY A 51 22.41 -2.65 10.04
C GLY A 51 21.54 -3.41 11.07
N ILE A 52 20.49 -2.76 11.60
CA ILE A 52 19.62 -3.33 12.65
C ILE A 52 18.63 -4.39 12.09
N SER A 53 18.40 -4.44 10.78
CA SER A 53 17.39 -5.30 10.15
C SER A 53 17.78 -5.84 8.76
N ALA A 54 18.98 -6.41 8.63
CA ALA A 54 19.52 -6.92 7.35
C ALA A 54 19.42 -8.45 7.15
N CYS A 55 18.81 -9.19 8.07
CA CYS A 55 18.75 -10.67 8.03
C CYS A 55 18.07 -11.22 6.74
N GLY A 56 16.98 -10.61 6.29
CA GLY A 56 16.30 -10.99 5.03
C GLY A 56 17.18 -10.81 3.78
N LEU A 57 18.01 -9.76 3.76
CA LEU A 57 18.99 -9.53 2.69
C LEU A 57 20.10 -10.57 2.72
N ALA A 58 20.69 -10.84 3.90
CA ALA A 58 21.71 -11.87 4.06
C ALA A 58 21.20 -13.26 3.63
N ALA A 59 19.98 -13.61 4.04
CA ALA A 59 19.34 -14.89 3.74
C ALA A 59 19.11 -15.08 2.23
N LEU A 60 18.48 -14.10 1.55
CA LEU A 60 18.29 -14.17 0.10
C LEU A 60 19.62 -14.09 -0.68
N ASN A 61 20.62 -13.36 -0.18
CA ASN A 61 21.94 -13.29 -0.80
C ASN A 61 22.70 -14.63 -0.68
N CYS A 62 22.54 -15.35 0.44
CA CYS A 62 23.00 -16.73 0.59
C CYS A 62 22.34 -17.64 -0.46
N ALA A 63 21.01 -17.57 -0.61
CA ALA A 63 20.30 -18.34 -1.63
C ALA A 63 20.79 -17.99 -3.05
N ARG A 64 20.99 -16.70 -3.36
CA ARG A 64 21.52 -16.24 -4.66
C ARG A 64 22.90 -16.85 -4.92
N ILE A 65 23.88 -16.53 -4.08
CA ILE A 65 25.30 -16.84 -4.32
C ILE A 65 25.54 -18.34 -4.44
N VAL A 66 24.91 -19.17 -3.60
CA VAL A 66 25.11 -20.63 -3.64
C VAL A 66 24.45 -21.24 -4.89
N LEU A 67 23.26 -20.79 -5.26
CA LEU A 67 22.52 -21.33 -6.40
C LEU A 67 23.06 -20.84 -7.75
N THR A 68 23.59 -19.61 -7.86
CA THR A 68 24.27 -19.15 -9.09
C THR A 68 25.64 -19.81 -9.23
N ALA A 69 26.40 -19.99 -8.15
CA ALA A 69 27.69 -20.71 -8.20
C ALA A 69 27.54 -22.14 -8.76
N GLU A 70 26.45 -22.85 -8.48
CA GLU A 70 26.18 -24.18 -9.09
C GLU A 70 25.99 -24.11 -10.62
N GLN A 71 25.39 -23.03 -11.13
CA GLN A 71 25.22 -22.81 -12.56
C GLN A 71 26.54 -22.46 -13.26
N ASP A 72 27.37 -21.65 -12.61
CA ASP A 72 28.55 -21.02 -13.21
C ASP A 72 29.79 -21.94 -13.24
N GLY A 73 29.83 -23.01 -12.43
CA GLY A 73 30.92 -23.98 -12.51
C GLY A 73 30.92 -25.10 -11.46
N PRO A 74 31.21 -24.79 -10.17
CA PRO A 74 31.40 -25.80 -9.13
C PRO A 74 30.13 -26.60 -8.84
N LYS A 75 30.25 -27.94 -8.82
CA LYS A 75 29.15 -28.87 -8.53
C LYS A 75 29.54 -29.87 -7.45
N GLY A 76 28.55 -30.39 -6.72
CA GLY A 76 28.75 -31.38 -5.66
C GLY A 76 29.83 -30.99 -4.66
N LYS A 77 30.90 -31.78 -4.57
CA LYS A 77 32.02 -31.55 -3.64
C LYS A 77 32.75 -30.23 -3.88
N ASP A 78 32.80 -29.72 -5.12
CA ASP A 78 33.44 -28.44 -5.41
C ASP A 78 32.54 -27.25 -5.09
N LEU A 79 31.21 -27.42 -5.15
CA LEU A 79 30.26 -26.44 -4.62
C LEU A 79 30.36 -26.38 -3.08
N LEU A 80 30.44 -27.53 -2.42
CA LEU A 80 30.65 -27.58 -0.97
C LEU A 80 31.98 -26.92 -0.54
N LYS A 81 33.08 -27.15 -1.29
CA LYS A 81 34.35 -26.42 -1.10
C LYS A 81 34.22 -24.92 -1.35
N PHE A 82 33.39 -24.48 -2.31
CA PHE A 82 33.14 -23.05 -2.54
C PHE A 82 32.44 -22.44 -1.33
N VAL A 83 31.33 -23.03 -0.91
CA VAL A 83 30.48 -22.57 0.21
C VAL A 83 31.24 -22.47 1.54
N VAL A 84 32.13 -23.42 1.84
CA VAL A 84 32.91 -23.44 3.09
C VAL A 84 33.93 -22.28 3.20
N ARG A 85 34.26 -21.58 2.10
CA ARG A 85 35.27 -20.51 2.09
C ARG A 85 34.83 -19.27 2.88
N THR A 86 35.78 -18.73 3.63
CA THR A 86 35.69 -17.41 4.27
C THR A 86 35.30 -16.30 3.28
N LYS A 87 35.78 -16.37 2.03
CA LYS A 87 35.42 -15.40 0.97
C LYS A 87 33.91 -15.40 0.68
N THR A 88 33.32 -16.58 0.50
CA THR A 88 31.89 -16.74 0.20
C THR A 88 31.02 -16.27 1.37
N ALA A 89 31.44 -16.51 2.62
CA ALA A 89 30.77 -15.96 3.80
C ALA A 89 30.74 -14.42 3.79
N HIS A 90 31.86 -13.77 3.47
CA HIS A 90 31.92 -12.31 3.35
C HIS A 90 31.11 -11.79 2.17
N GLU A 91 31.12 -12.46 1.01
CA GLU A 91 30.29 -12.09 -0.16
C GLU A 91 28.79 -12.12 0.22
N ILE A 92 28.34 -13.14 0.96
CA ILE A 92 26.96 -13.26 1.45
C ILE A 92 26.58 -12.12 2.40
N THR A 93 27.43 -11.76 3.37
CA THR A 93 27.10 -10.70 4.34
C THR A 93 27.37 -9.29 3.81
N SER A 94 28.23 -9.11 2.80
CA SER A 94 28.66 -7.79 2.31
C SER A 94 27.52 -6.84 1.92
N ILE A 95 26.43 -7.40 1.39
CA ILE A 95 25.21 -6.65 1.01
C ILE A 95 24.58 -5.92 2.21
N CYS A 96 24.75 -6.44 3.43
CA CYS A 96 24.21 -5.85 4.65
C CYS A 96 24.92 -4.53 5.01
N ALA A 97 26.18 -4.36 4.61
CA ALA A 97 26.94 -3.14 4.89
C ALA A 97 26.51 -1.94 4.04
N GLN A 98 25.75 -2.19 2.98
CA GLN A 98 25.16 -1.17 2.11
C GLN A 98 23.69 -0.87 2.49
N TRP A 99 23.14 -1.58 3.49
CA TRP A 99 21.77 -1.39 3.96
C TRP A 99 21.71 -0.38 5.11
N SER A 100 21.19 0.82 4.84
CA SER A 100 21.16 1.95 5.77
C SER A 100 19.84 2.11 6.55
N SER A 101 18.78 1.38 6.18
CA SER A 101 17.45 1.56 6.77
C SER A 101 17.22 0.67 8.00
N PRO A 102 16.61 1.19 9.08
CA PRO A 102 16.21 0.39 10.24
C PRO A 102 14.93 -0.43 9.99
N PHE A 103 14.25 -0.25 8.85
CA PHE A 103 12.96 -0.87 8.57
C PHE A 103 13.11 -2.38 8.28
N HIS A 104 12.19 -3.21 8.79
CA HIS A 104 12.16 -4.63 8.49
C HIS A 104 11.41 -4.88 7.18
N LEU A 105 12.13 -5.41 6.19
CA LEU A 105 11.56 -5.79 4.90
C LEU A 105 11.18 -7.27 4.91
N GLU A 106 9.96 -7.57 4.46
CA GLU A 106 9.52 -8.94 4.19
C GLU A 106 10.34 -9.53 3.03
N VAL A 107 10.67 -10.82 3.12
CA VAL A 107 11.54 -11.51 2.15
C VAL A 107 10.90 -11.52 0.76
N GLU A 108 9.57 -11.56 0.72
CA GLU A 108 8.72 -11.43 -0.46
C GLU A 108 8.92 -10.10 -1.18
N GLU A 109 9.11 -8.98 -0.46
CA GLU A 109 9.41 -7.67 -1.06
C GLU A 109 10.88 -7.58 -1.50
N ILE A 110 11.81 -8.11 -0.69
CA ILE A 110 13.23 -8.17 -1.05
C ILE A 110 13.41 -8.98 -2.35
N TYR A 111 12.72 -10.09 -2.54
CA TYR A 111 12.81 -10.92 -3.75
C TYR A 111 12.41 -10.17 -5.04
N LYS A 112 11.50 -9.18 -4.97
CA LYS A 112 10.97 -8.49 -6.17
C LYS A 112 12.00 -7.65 -6.91
N VAL A 113 13.07 -7.20 -6.26
CA VAL A 113 14.07 -6.33 -6.92
C VAL A 113 14.89 -7.10 -7.96
N PRO A 114 15.50 -6.42 -8.95
CA PRO A 114 16.22 -7.09 -10.04
C PRO A 114 17.28 -8.08 -9.56
N LEU A 115 18.04 -7.75 -8.51
CA LEU A 115 19.10 -8.59 -7.96
C LEU A 115 18.66 -10.03 -7.62
N PHE A 116 17.44 -10.22 -7.11
CA PHE A 116 16.95 -11.53 -6.70
C PHE A 116 15.99 -12.12 -7.74
N SER A 117 15.05 -11.33 -8.28
CA SER A 117 14.09 -11.78 -9.30
C SER A 117 14.71 -12.18 -10.64
N LYS A 118 15.95 -11.76 -10.94
CA LYS A 118 16.70 -12.18 -12.14
C LYS A 118 17.55 -13.43 -11.92
N SER A 119 18.15 -13.62 -10.74
CA SER A 119 19.01 -14.77 -10.43
C SER A 119 18.26 -15.98 -9.85
N LEU A 120 17.20 -15.74 -9.09
CA LEU A 120 16.38 -16.75 -8.43
C LEU A 120 15.01 -16.89 -9.11
N LYS A 121 14.45 -18.09 -9.03
CA LYS A 121 13.06 -18.41 -9.38
C LYS A 121 12.40 -19.01 -8.15
N LEU A 122 11.37 -18.34 -7.62
CA LEU A 122 10.45 -18.92 -6.64
C LEU A 122 9.67 -20.08 -7.29
N GLU A 123 9.68 -21.26 -6.67
CA GLU A 123 8.90 -22.41 -7.15
C GLU A 123 7.64 -22.66 -6.32
N THR A 124 7.73 -22.49 -5.00
CA THR A 124 6.61 -22.71 -4.08
C THR A 124 6.82 -21.94 -2.77
N SER A 125 5.75 -21.78 -2.01
CA SER A 125 5.75 -21.14 -0.70
C SER A 125 5.04 -22.00 0.35
N GLU A 126 5.51 -21.90 1.58
CA GLU A 126 5.09 -22.66 2.73
C GLU A 126 4.63 -21.71 3.83
N PHE A 127 3.58 -22.11 4.55
CA PHE A 127 3.06 -21.32 5.66
C PHE A 127 2.43 -22.24 6.72
N GLY A 128 2.71 -21.97 7.99
CA GLY A 128 2.05 -22.64 9.11
C GLY A 128 2.85 -22.61 10.41
N LEU A 129 2.39 -23.36 11.40
CA LEU A 129 3.04 -23.43 12.71
C LEU A 129 4.36 -24.21 12.65
N PRO A 130 5.43 -23.73 13.30
CA PRO A 130 6.71 -24.42 13.38
C PRO A 130 6.56 -25.72 14.17
N SER A 131 6.85 -26.85 13.52
CA SER A 131 6.92 -28.16 14.16
C SER A 131 7.96 -29.02 13.46
N PHE A 132 8.53 -29.97 14.19
CA PHE A 132 9.51 -30.93 13.65
C PHE A 132 8.98 -31.63 12.38
N GLU A 133 7.74 -32.12 12.40
CA GLU A 133 7.11 -32.79 11.25
C GLU A 133 6.95 -31.86 10.03
N ARG A 134 6.60 -30.58 10.26
CA ARG A 134 6.52 -29.59 9.19
C ARG A 134 7.90 -29.32 8.57
N PHE A 135 8.94 -29.06 9.38
CA PHE A 135 10.28 -28.85 8.85
C PHE A 135 10.83 -30.11 8.15
N ARG A 136 10.57 -31.30 8.68
CA ARG A 136 10.89 -32.58 8.01
C ARG A 136 10.20 -32.69 6.65
N SER A 137 8.92 -32.37 6.54
CA SER A 137 8.15 -32.37 5.29
C SER A 137 8.63 -31.33 4.27
N VAL A 138 9.02 -30.15 4.74
CA VAL A 138 9.61 -29.07 3.92
C VAL A 138 10.98 -29.50 3.35
N LEU A 139 11.88 -30.00 4.20
CA LEU A 139 13.20 -30.49 3.80
C LEU A 139 13.12 -31.74 2.91
N SER A 140 12.14 -32.62 3.13
CA SER A 140 11.89 -33.77 2.26
C SER A 140 11.46 -33.32 0.86
N ARG A 141 10.66 -32.26 0.74
CA ARG A 141 10.30 -31.69 -0.57
C ARG A 141 11.50 -31.04 -1.25
N LEU A 142 12.30 -30.27 -0.50
CA LEU A 142 13.57 -29.71 -0.96
C LEU A 142 14.51 -30.82 -1.49
N ALA A 143 14.58 -31.96 -0.79
CA ALA A 143 15.31 -33.15 -1.24
C ALA A 143 14.82 -33.66 -2.60
N THR A 144 13.50 -33.78 -2.77
CA THR A 144 12.86 -34.27 -4.01
C THR A 144 12.82 -33.29 -5.18
N SER A 145 13.29 -32.03 -5.05
CA SER A 145 13.34 -31.02 -6.13
C SER A 145 14.32 -31.33 -7.29
N GLY A 146 14.63 -32.60 -7.53
CA GLY A 146 15.48 -33.08 -8.62
C GLY A 146 16.98 -33.10 -8.30
N THR A 147 17.78 -33.28 -9.35
CA THR A 147 19.25 -33.46 -9.31
C THR A 147 20.02 -32.13 -9.22
N LYS A 148 19.36 -31.04 -8.83
CA LYS A 148 19.95 -29.71 -8.69
C LYS A 148 19.87 -29.24 -7.25
N SER A 149 20.71 -28.28 -6.88
CA SER A 149 20.61 -27.62 -5.59
C SER A 149 19.38 -26.69 -5.55
N ALA A 150 18.78 -26.59 -4.38
CA ALA A 150 17.60 -25.76 -4.12
C ALA A 150 17.69 -25.13 -2.73
N ALA A 151 17.17 -23.92 -2.57
CA ALA A 151 17.18 -23.20 -1.30
C ALA A 151 15.76 -22.95 -0.80
N ILE A 152 15.58 -22.92 0.51
CA ILE A 152 14.39 -22.33 1.14
C ILE A 152 14.81 -21.25 2.12
N VAL A 153 14.26 -20.04 1.97
CA VAL A 153 14.38 -18.96 2.95
C VAL A 153 13.19 -19.07 3.90
N ILE A 154 13.45 -19.24 5.19
CA ILE A 154 12.43 -19.43 6.24
C ILE A 154 12.41 -18.17 7.11
N THR A 155 11.22 -17.60 7.28
CA THR A 155 10.98 -16.32 7.96
C THR A 155 9.98 -16.51 9.09
N ARG A 156 10.34 -16.09 10.30
CA ARG A 156 9.45 -15.92 11.44
C ARG A 156 9.98 -14.75 12.30
N PRO A 157 9.50 -13.51 12.09
CA PRO A 157 10.15 -12.32 12.66
C PRO A 157 10.40 -12.42 14.18
N PRO A 158 11.61 -12.10 14.66
CA PRO A 158 12.75 -11.49 13.94
C PRO A 158 13.66 -12.49 13.19
N GLU A 159 13.41 -13.79 13.30
CA GLU A 159 14.30 -14.85 12.83
C GLU A 159 14.13 -15.12 11.32
N ILE A 160 15.24 -15.10 10.57
CA ILE A 160 15.27 -15.42 9.14
C ILE A 160 16.51 -16.28 8.83
N PHE A 161 16.30 -17.40 8.15
CA PHE A 161 17.33 -18.40 7.83
C PHE A 161 17.27 -18.84 6.37
N THR A 162 18.39 -19.32 5.83
CA THR A 162 18.40 -19.99 4.52
C THR A 162 18.87 -21.41 4.67
N CYS A 163 18.02 -22.38 4.30
CA CYS A 163 18.41 -23.78 4.19
C CYS A 163 18.61 -24.16 2.71
N VAL A 164 19.82 -24.54 2.32
CA VAL A 164 20.15 -25.00 0.96
C VAL A 164 20.39 -26.50 0.96
N LYS A 165 19.73 -27.23 0.07
CA LYS A 165 20.16 -28.57 -0.34
C LYS A 165 21.24 -28.41 -1.39
N ILE A 166 22.45 -28.85 -1.08
CA ILE A 166 23.56 -29.04 -2.01
C ILE A 166 23.50 -30.48 -2.51
N SER A 167 23.25 -30.68 -3.82
CA SER A 167 23.22 -32.04 -4.36
C SER A 167 24.63 -32.52 -4.72
N ILE A 168 25.00 -33.70 -4.22
CA ILE A 168 26.35 -34.25 -4.39
C ILE A 168 26.25 -35.58 -5.16
N PRO A 169 26.74 -35.64 -6.41
CA PRO A 169 26.79 -36.90 -7.14
C PRO A 169 27.56 -37.97 -6.36
N ASP A 170 27.01 -39.19 -6.35
CA ASP A 170 27.56 -40.40 -5.73
C ASP A 170 27.68 -40.38 -4.18
N ASP A 171 27.17 -39.34 -3.51
CA ASP A 171 27.09 -39.24 -2.04
C ASP A 171 25.66 -38.83 -1.59
N ALA A 172 25.45 -38.68 -0.28
CA ALA A 172 24.21 -38.12 0.26
C ALA A 172 24.14 -36.59 0.01
N ASP A 173 22.95 -36.09 -0.34
CA ASP A 173 22.67 -34.65 -0.41
C ASP A 173 22.99 -33.98 0.94
N VAL A 174 23.64 -32.81 0.90
CA VAL A 174 24.04 -32.05 2.09
C VAL A 174 23.09 -30.88 2.31
N PHE A 175 22.50 -30.79 3.49
CA PHE A 175 21.72 -29.64 3.93
C PHE A 175 22.63 -28.66 4.66
N MET A 176 22.63 -27.41 4.18
CA MET A 176 23.32 -26.28 4.80
C MET A 176 22.29 -25.28 5.31
N VAL A 177 22.29 -25.01 6.61
CA VAL A 177 21.57 -23.86 7.19
C VAL A 177 22.54 -22.70 7.37
N PHE A 178 22.21 -21.55 6.78
CA PHE A 178 22.87 -20.28 7.01
C PHE A 178 22.02 -19.44 7.96
N ASP A 179 22.65 -18.99 9.04
CA ASP A 179 22.11 -18.03 10.00
C ASP A 179 23.03 -16.80 10.04
N SER A 180 22.46 -15.60 9.90
CA SER A 180 23.20 -14.33 9.91
C SER A 180 23.37 -13.74 11.32
N HIS A 181 22.77 -14.34 12.35
CA HIS A 181 22.88 -13.95 13.76
C HIS A 181 24.05 -14.64 14.45
N SER A 182 24.63 -13.98 15.46
CA SER A 182 25.53 -14.64 16.41
C SER A 182 24.75 -15.52 17.39
N ARG A 183 25.14 -16.77 17.58
CA ARG A 183 24.52 -17.73 18.53
C ARG A 183 25.57 -18.47 19.36
N PRO A 184 25.21 -19.23 20.41
CA PRO A 184 26.18 -20.01 21.18
C PRO A 184 27.01 -21.00 20.34
N ASP A 185 26.44 -21.57 19.28
CA ASP A 185 27.14 -22.45 18.33
C ASP A 185 28.11 -21.69 17.38
N HIS A 186 27.97 -20.36 17.25
CA HIS A 186 28.75 -19.48 16.38
C HIS A 186 28.71 -18.03 16.92
N PRO A 187 29.53 -17.70 17.94
CA PRO A 187 29.45 -16.39 18.61
C PRO A 187 29.96 -15.24 17.74
N ASP A 188 30.94 -15.51 16.86
CA ASP A 188 31.70 -14.48 16.14
C ASP A 188 30.94 -13.81 14.98
N GLY A 189 29.75 -14.31 14.62
CA GLY A 189 28.94 -13.76 13.53
C GLY A 189 28.06 -14.83 12.91
N ALA A 190 27.83 -14.72 11.60
CA ALA A 190 27.04 -15.67 10.84
C ALA A 190 27.62 -17.10 10.92
N GLY A 191 26.72 -18.07 10.94
CA GLY A 191 27.01 -19.50 11.03
C GLY A 191 26.52 -20.29 9.81
N PHE A 192 27.33 -21.25 9.37
CA PHE A 192 26.97 -22.28 8.40
C PHE A 192 26.92 -23.62 9.12
N ILE A 193 25.73 -24.22 9.23
CA ILE A 193 25.50 -25.53 9.85
C ILE A 193 25.25 -26.55 8.75
N PHE A 194 26.08 -27.58 8.66
CA PHE A 194 25.99 -28.64 7.66
C PHE A 194 25.52 -29.96 8.28
N SER A 195 24.65 -30.69 7.58
CA SER A 195 24.25 -32.06 7.92
C SER A 195 23.79 -32.83 6.68
N THR A 196 24.07 -34.12 6.60
CA THR A 196 23.54 -35.02 5.57
C THR A 196 22.16 -35.61 5.91
N SER A 197 21.62 -35.32 7.10
CA SER A 197 20.34 -35.85 7.57
C SER A 197 19.27 -34.76 7.64
N ILE A 198 18.11 -35.09 7.07
CA ILE A 198 16.89 -34.28 7.12
C ILE A 198 16.42 -34.14 8.57
N ASP A 199 16.52 -35.18 9.40
CA ASP A 199 15.98 -35.18 10.76
C ASP A 199 16.80 -34.29 11.70
N THR A 200 18.13 -34.31 11.62
CA THR A 200 18.98 -33.38 12.38
C THR A 200 18.79 -31.94 11.93
N THR A 201 18.60 -31.69 10.64
CA THR A 201 18.32 -30.35 10.09
C THR A 201 16.94 -29.85 10.51
N ALA A 202 15.91 -30.70 10.44
CA ALA A 202 14.55 -30.39 10.91
C ALA A 202 14.50 -30.09 12.40
N GLN A 203 15.24 -30.86 13.23
CA GLN A 203 15.35 -30.61 14.66
C GLN A 203 16.08 -29.30 14.95
N HIS A 204 17.10 -28.95 14.18
CA HIS A 204 17.81 -27.68 14.34
C HIS A 204 16.89 -26.49 14.01
N LEU A 205 16.19 -26.52 12.87
CA LEU A 205 15.19 -25.51 12.51
C LEU A 205 14.06 -25.42 13.55
N TYR A 206 13.56 -26.55 14.05
CA TYR A 206 12.55 -26.55 15.11
C TYR A 206 13.07 -25.91 16.40
N ASN A 207 14.30 -26.20 16.84
CA ASN A 207 14.88 -25.61 18.04
C ASN A 207 15.10 -24.10 17.91
N LEU A 208 15.42 -23.60 16.71
CA LEU A 208 15.54 -22.17 16.42
C LEU A 208 14.18 -21.46 16.34
N LEU A 209 13.16 -22.14 15.83
CA LEU A 209 11.83 -21.56 15.52
C LEU A 209 10.71 -22.02 16.46
N ALA A 210 11.03 -22.67 17.58
CA ALA A 210 10.04 -23.13 18.56
C ALA A 210 9.23 -21.95 19.14
N ILE A 211 8.01 -22.23 19.60
CA ILE A 211 7.22 -21.27 20.37
C ILE A 211 7.36 -21.64 21.83
N ASP A 212 7.71 -20.68 22.68
CA ASP A 212 7.58 -20.85 24.13
C ASP A 212 6.08 -20.93 24.47
N GLU A 213 5.62 -22.11 24.91
CA GLU A 213 4.22 -22.38 25.21
C GLU A 213 3.66 -21.45 26.30
N SER A 214 4.51 -20.87 27.15
CA SER A 214 4.08 -19.90 28.16
C SER A 214 3.50 -18.62 27.53
N ILE A 215 4.04 -18.18 26.38
CA ILE A 215 3.60 -16.96 25.67
C ILE A 215 2.22 -17.18 25.01
N LEU A 216 1.91 -18.41 24.59
CA LEU A 216 0.59 -18.77 24.04
C LEU A 216 -0.51 -18.82 25.11
N SER A 217 -0.14 -18.88 26.40
CA SER A 217 -1.09 -18.98 27.52
C SER A 217 -1.70 -17.63 27.95
N ASP A 218 -1.10 -16.50 27.55
CA ASP A 218 -1.60 -15.17 27.92
C ASP A 218 -2.85 -14.77 27.10
N ARG A 219 -3.97 -14.62 27.81
CA ARG A 219 -5.27 -14.25 27.22
C ARG A 219 -5.32 -12.81 26.68
N THR A 220 -4.35 -11.96 27.01
CA THR A 220 -4.34 -10.55 26.58
C THR A 220 -3.72 -10.34 25.19
N LEU A 221 -2.85 -11.24 24.73
CA LEU A 221 -2.06 -11.10 23.50
C LEU A 221 -2.53 -11.98 22.32
N GLN A 222 -3.50 -12.87 22.54
CA GLN A 222 -3.85 -14.01 21.65
C GLN A 222 -3.86 -13.73 20.15
N TRP A 223 -4.40 -12.59 19.68
CA TRP A 223 -4.52 -12.29 18.25
C TRP A 223 -3.21 -11.82 17.61
N GLN A 224 -2.35 -11.12 18.36
CA GLN A 224 -1.00 -10.73 17.90
C GLN A 224 -0.08 -11.96 17.92
N THR A 225 -0.16 -12.77 18.99
CA THR A 225 0.62 -14.00 19.12
C THR A 225 0.26 -15.02 18.02
N GLN A 226 -1.01 -15.16 17.62
CA GLN A 226 -1.40 -16.08 16.52
C GLN A 226 -0.87 -15.68 15.14
N LEU A 227 -0.72 -14.39 14.85
CA LEU A 227 -0.13 -13.92 13.58
C LEU A 227 1.39 -14.18 13.54
N LEU A 228 2.08 -14.01 14.67
CA LEU A 228 3.53 -14.23 14.83
C LEU A 228 3.91 -15.70 15.18
N ALA A 229 2.92 -16.57 15.34
CA ALA A 229 3.13 -17.99 15.62
C ALA A 229 3.53 -18.79 14.37
N ASN A 230 3.11 -18.37 13.17
CA ASN A 230 3.43 -19.06 11.93
C ASN A 230 4.80 -18.64 11.39
N PHE A 231 5.47 -19.56 10.69
CA PHE A 231 6.58 -19.23 9.79
C PHE A 231 6.05 -19.14 8.34
N SER A 232 6.71 -18.33 7.50
CA SER A 232 6.67 -18.47 6.04
C SER A 232 7.97 -19.10 5.54
N GLY A 233 7.90 -19.81 4.41
CA GLY A 233 9.07 -20.40 3.75
C GLY A 233 8.97 -20.24 2.25
N LEU A 234 9.98 -19.66 1.61
CA LEU A 234 10.01 -19.41 0.16
C LEU A 234 11.07 -20.30 -0.49
N LEU A 235 10.65 -21.23 -1.35
CA LEU A 235 11.54 -22.19 -2.00
C LEU A 235 11.99 -21.66 -3.37
N PHE A 236 13.30 -21.54 -3.53
CA PHE A 236 13.98 -20.99 -4.70
C PHE A 236 14.88 -22.00 -5.41
N VAL A 237 14.93 -21.89 -6.73
CA VAL A 237 15.93 -22.53 -7.59
C VAL A 237 16.65 -21.47 -8.44
N ALA A 238 17.82 -21.83 -8.96
CA ALA A 238 18.61 -20.95 -9.83
C ALA A 238 17.89 -20.71 -11.18
N LYS A 239 17.76 -19.44 -11.61
CA LYS A 239 17.11 -19.07 -12.89
C LYS A 239 18.09 -19.23 -14.05
N THR A 240 17.69 -19.86 -15.15
CA THR A 240 18.63 -20.32 -16.21
C THR A 240 19.01 -19.27 -17.25
N ASN A 241 18.77 -17.98 -17.01
CA ASN A 241 18.91 -16.95 -18.04
C ASN A 241 20.23 -16.18 -17.88
N ARG A 242 21.16 -16.37 -18.82
CA ARG A 242 22.44 -15.65 -18.86
C ARG A 242 22.23 -14.18 -19.26
N PHE A 243 23.11 -13.31 -18.76
CA PHE A 243 23.29 -11.96 -19.26
C PHE A 243 24.53 -11.94 -20.16
N ASP A 244 24.38 -11.49 -21.41
CA ASP A 244 25.48 -11.44 -22.41
C ASP A 244 26.36 -10.18 -22.28
N THR A 245 26.58 -9.70 -21.05
CA THR A 245 27.32 -8.44 -20.76
C THR A 245 28.41 -8.69 -19.72
N ASP A 246 29.43 -7.82 -19.67
CA ASP A 246 30.62 -8.00 -18.82
C ASP A 246 30.21 -8.22 -17.34
N PRO A 247 30.41 -9.42 -16.76
CA PRO A 247 29.59 -9.86 -15.62
C PRO A 247 29.73 -9.02 -14.36
N ILE A 248 30.94 -8.50 -14.10
CA ILE A 248 31.32 -7.98 -12.78
C ILE A 248 30.80 -6.56 -12.55
N GLU A 249 30.91 -5.68 -13.55
CA GLU A 249 30.40 -4.30 -13.43
C GLU A 249 28.87 -4.28 -13.51
N ALA A 250 28.27 -5.11 -14.36
CA ALA A 250 26.82 -5.25 -14.48
C ALA A 250 26.19 -5.82 -13.19
N GLU A 251 26.79 -6.85 -12.57
CA GLU A 251 26.30 -7.38 -11.28
C GLU A 251 26.42 -6.32 -10.17
N ARG A 252 27.56 -5.61 -10.08
CA ARG A 252 27.75 -4.57 -9.06
C ARG A 252 26.74 -3.44 -9.20
N ALA A 253 26.51 -2.94 -10.42
CA ALA A 253 25.50 -1.93 -10.69
C ALA A 253 24.07 -2.42 -10.40
N MET A 254 23.78 -3.71 -10.63
CA MET A 254 22.50 -4.33 -10.29
C MET A 254 22.30 -4.46 -8.78
N VAL A 255 23.34 -4.80 -8.00
CA VAL A 255 23.31 -4.81 -6.54
C VAL A 255 22.99 -3.41 -6.01
N GLU A 256 23.77 -2.40 -6.41
CA GLU A 256 23.62 -1.02 -5.96
C GLU A 256 22.24 -0.44 -6.32
N SER A 257 21.81 -0.60 -7.58
CA SER A 257 20.48 -0.16 -8.02
C SER A 257 19.34 -0.84 -7.25
N SER A 258 19.49 -2.14 -6.95
CA SER A 258 18.46 -2.89 -6.21
C SER A 258 18.39 -2.46 -4.73
N LEU A 259 19.52 -2.14 -4.11
CA LEU A 259 19.56 -1.61 -2.74
C LEU A 259 18.98 -0.20 -2.65
N ILE A 260 19.24 0.65 -3.65
CA ILE A 260 18.59 1.98 -3.76
C ILE A 260 17.07 1.81 -3.87
N ILE A 261 16.57 0.87 -4.69
CA ILE A 261 15.13 0.57 -4.79
C ILE A 261 14.55 0.17 -3.42
N LEU A 262 15.20 -0.75 -2.70
CA LEU A 262 14.75 -1.17 -1.37
C LEU A 262 14.78 -0.02 -0.35
N SER A 263 15.81 0.83 -0.39
CA SER A 263 15.92 1.99 0.49
C SER A 263 14.80 3.00 0.23
N LEU A 264 14.50 3.29 -1.04
CA LEU A 264 13.39 4.16 -1.44
C LEU A 264 12.03 3.56 -1.06
N GLN A 265 11.85 2.23 -1.19
CA GLN A 265 10.63 1.55 -0.75
C GLN A 265 10.43 1.66 0.77
N ALA A 266 11.49 1.47 1.55
CA ALA A 266 11.45 1.65 3.01
C ALA A 266 11.17 3.11 3.42
N GLU A 267 11.79 4.09 2.75
CA GLU A 267 11.54 5.51 2.98
C GLU A 267 10.09 5.90 2.61
N VAL A 268 9.57 5.41 1.49
CA VAL A 268 8.17 5.62 1.09
C VAL A 268 7.19 4.96 2.07
N ALA A 269 7.52 3.79 2.63
CA ALA A 269 6.70 3.14 3.65
C ALA A 269 6.68 3.96 4.96
N GLU A 270 7.84 4.45 5.40
CA GLU A 270 7.96 5.30 6.58
C GLU A 270 7.26 6.66 6.39
N LEU A 271 7.47 7.34 5.25
CA LEU A 271 6.76 8.58 4.92
C LEU A 271 5.24 8.39 4.84
N LYS A 272 4.75 7.22 4.37
CA LYS A 272 3.31 6.89 4.42
C LYS A 272 2.82 6.70 5.86
N SER A 273 3.59 6.02 6.71
CA SER A 273 3.30 5.84 8.13
C SER A 273 3.23 7.19 8.86
N GLN A 274 4.22 8.05 8.65
CA GLN A 274 4.28 9.41 9.20
C GLN A 274 3.14 10.30 8.68
N ASN A 275 2.82 10.25 7.37
CA ASN A 275 1.67 10.98 6.83
C ASN A 275 0.35 10.49 7.45
N ALA A 276 0.17 9.18 7.63
CA ALA A 276 -1.02 8.64 8.30
C ALA A 276 -1.08 9.03 9.80
N ALA A 277 0.06 9.25 10.46
CA ALA A 277 0.12 9.81 11.81
C ALA A 277 -0.23 11.30 11.84
N LEU A 278 0.39 12.10 10.97
CA LEU A 278 0.12 13.53 10.85
C LEU A 278 -1.32 13.81 10.41
N GLN A 279 -1.94 12.97 9.58
CA GLN A 279 -3.36 13.06 9.24
C GLN A 279 -4.26 12.82 10.46
N ARG A 280 -3.94 11.83 11.31
CA ARG A 280 -4.66 11.59 12.57
C ARG A 280 -4.51 12.77 13.54
N ASP A 281 -3.31 13.30 13.67
CA ASP A 281 -3.02 14.42 14.56
C ASP A 281 -3.66 15.73 14.05
N LEU A 282 -3.64 15.98 12.74
CA LEU A 282 -4.35 17.08 12.09
C LEU A 282 -5.86 16.95 12.30
N GLN A 283 -6.44 15.77 12.11
CA GLN A 283 -7.86 15.54 12.36
C GLN A 283 -8.23 15.78 13.84
N ALA A 284 -7.38 15.33 14.77
CA ALA A 284 -7.56 15.60 16.20
C ALA A 284 -7.38 17.10 16.55
N ALA A 285 -6.51 17.83 15.84
CA ALA A 285 -6.32 19.27 16.00
C ALA A 285 -7.51 20.07 15.43
N VAL A 286 -8.04 19.68 14.26
CA VAL A 286 -9.25 20.27 13.67
C VAL A 286 -10.44 20.12 14.62
N LEU A 287 -10.68 18.91 15.16
CA LEU A 287 -11.74 18.68 16.15
C LEU A 287 -11.58 19.56 17.40
N LYS A 288 -10.34 19.76 17.90
CA LYS A 288 -10.07 20.68 19.02
C LYS A 288 -10.35 22.14 18.65
N VAL A 289 -10.00 22.58 17.44
CA VAL A 289 -10.29 23.94 16.97
C VAL A 289 -11.80 24.16 16.79
N GLU A 290 -12.54 23.17 16.31
CA GLU A 290 -14.00 23.21 16.23
C GLU A 290 -14.64 23.30 17.63
N ASP A 291 -14.17 22.51 18.60
CA ASP A 291 -14.60 22.60 20.00
C ASP A 291 -14.22 23.95 20.65
N ASP A 292 -13.02 24.47 20.37
CA ASP A 292 -12.56 25.77 20.88
C ASP A 292 -13.36 26.93 20.25
N GLN A 293 -13.72 26.86 18.97
CA GLN A 293 -14.65 27.82 18.32
C GLN A 293 -16.05 27.73 18.93
N ARG A 294 -16.55 26.52 19.22
CA ARG A 294 -17.78 26.31 20.00
C ARG A 294 -17.70 26.88 21.42
N SER A 295 -16.52 26.86 22.03
CA SER A 295 -16.30 27.39 23.39
C SER A 295 -16.22 28.93 23.41
N SER A 296 -15.59 29.53 22.39
CA SER A 296 -15.32 30.96 22.30
C SER A 296 -16.52 31.79 21.80
N HIS A 297 -17.54 31.15 21.24
CA HIS A 297 -18.86 31.76 21.02
C HIS A 297 -19.73 31.89 22.30
N LYS A 298 -19.20 31.56 23.49
CA LYS A 298 -19.85 31.90 24.76
C LYS A 298 -19.45 33.31 25.23
N PRO A 299 -20.40 34.18 25.63
CA PRO A 299 -20.09 35.55 26.04
C PRO A 299 -19.25 35.57 27.32
N SER A 300 -18.34 36.53 27.39
CA SER A 300 -17.28 36.60 28.40
C SER A 300 -17.75 37.14 29.76
N SER A 301 -17.14 36.64 30.84
CA SER A 301 -17.05 37.36 32.11
C SER A 301 -15.72 37.06 32.83
N SER A 302 -14.73 37.87 32.48
CA SER A 302 -13.70 38.45 33.36
C SER A 302 -13.07 37.62 34.51
N SER A 303 -11.76 37.37 34.34
CA SER A 303 -10.69 37.55 35.35
C SER A 303 -10.82 36.91 36.76
N LYS A 304 -9.91 35.96 37.03
CA LYS A 304 -9.43 35.67 38.39
C LYS A 304 -8.58 36.83 38.93
N PRO A 305 -8.47 36.97 40.27
CA PRO A 305 -7.13 37.10 40.84
C PRO A 305 -6.83 36.01 41.87
N SER A 306 -5.59 35.54 41.87
CA SER A 306 -5.04 34.56 42.81
C SER A 306 -5.02 35.09 44.25
N LYS A 307 -5.27 34.23 45.25
CA LYS A 307 -4.56 34.31 46.55
C LYS A 307 -4.62 33.04 47.38
N LYS A 308 -3.49 32.78 48.03
CA LYS A 308 -3.25 31.78 49.08
C LYS A 308 -4.13 32.08 50.29
N PHE A 309 -4.71 31.06 50.92
CA PHE A 309 -4.96 30.98 52.37
C PHE A 309 -4.72 29.51 52.76
N LEU A 310 -3.72 29.19 53.60
CA LEU A 310 -3.77 29.24 55.07
C LEU A 310 -4.88 28.33 55.62
N ASP A 311 -4.45 27.15 56.05
CA ASP A 311 -5.12 26.42 57.13
C ASP A 311 -4.13 26.28 58.30
N SER A 312 -4.64 26.38 59.52
CA SER A 312 -3.86 26.41 60.74
C SER A 312 -4.68 25.90 61.92
N THR A 313 -4.23 24.82 62.55
CA THR A 313 -3.94 24.73 64.00
C THR A 313 -3.28 23.35 64.29
N TRP A 314 -2.03 23.33 64.77
CA TRP A 314 -1.62 23.01 66.17
C TRP A 314 -1.75 21.51 66.52
N ILE A 315 -0.82 20.81 67.21
CA ILE A 315 -0.04 21.14 68.44
C ILE A 315 1.44 20.59 68.33
N PRO A 316 2.29 20.40 69.39
CA PRO A 316 3.52 21.16 69.60
C PRO A 316 4.86 20.40 69.36
N ALA A 317 5.97 21.15 69.34
CA ALA A 317 7.34 20.63 69.19
C ALA A 317 8.06 20.36 70.53
N PRO A 318 9.11 19.52 70.50
CA PRO A 318 10.43 19.97 70.98
C PRO A 318 11.58 19.44 70.06
N THR A 319 12.79 19.99 69.92
CA THR A 319 13.48 21.25 70.26
C THR A 319 14.89 21.18 69.62
N LYS A 320 15.46 22.33 69.23
CA LYS A 320 16.92 22.66 69.34
C LYS A 320 17.99 21.69 68.75
N LYS A 321 18.54 22.03 67.57
CA LYS A 321 19.82 22.79 67.41
C LYS A 321 20.28 22.91 65.95
N LYS A 322 20.81 24.09 65.59
CA LYS A 322 21.56 24.35 64.34
C LYS A 322 23.07 24.29 64.62
N HIS A 323 23.86 23.76 63.68
CA HIS A 323 25.18 24.26 63.22
C HIS A 323 25.56 23.39 61.99
N ARG A 324 25.60 23.89 60.74
CA ARG A 324 26.62 24.76 60.11
C ARG A 324 27.98 24.04 60.06
N LYS A 325 28.47 23.54 58.90
CA LYS A 325 29.28 24.32 57.92
C LYS A 325 29.56 23.57 56.58
N LYS A 326 29.53 24.31 55.46
CA LYS A 326 30.36 24.25 54.21
C LYS A 326 30.80 22.90 53.58
N LYS A 327 30.45 22.73 52.29
CA LYS A 327 31.24 22.85 51.03
C LYS A 327 30.19 23.00 49.90
N ASN A 328 30.22 23.89 48.91
CA ASN A 328 31.25 24.50 48.05
C ASN A 328 31.82 23.55 46.99
N ASP A 329 31.16 23.48 45.84
CA ASP A 329 31.67 22.94 44.56
C ASP A 329 31.16 23.83 43.40
N ASN A 330 31.89 23.85 42.29
CA ASN A 330 31.74 24.80 41.19
C ASN A 330 32.06 24.11 39.85
N SER A 331 31.28 24.38 38.78
CA SER A 331 31.49 23.94 37.36
C SER A 331 31.58 22.40 37.13
N SER A 332 31.31 21.80 35.95
CA SER A 332 30.63 22.12 34.67
C SER A 332 30.61 20.82 33.83
N SER A 333 29.71 20.49 32.91
CA SER A 333 28.43 21.08 32.43
C SER A 333 27.69 20.04 31.56
N GLY A 334 26.38 20.13 31.39
CA GLY A 334 25.58 19.23 30.54
C GLY A 334 25.08 19.89 29.24
N PRO A 335 24.70 19.10 28.21
CA PRO A 335 24.30 19.62 26.90
C PRO A 335 22.89 20.22 26.91
N THR A 336 22.67 21.20 26.03
CA THR A 336 21.43 21.97 25.89
C THR A 336 20.53 21.43 24.78
N ASP A 337 19.24 21.26 25.06
CA ASP A 337 18.21 21.00 24.05
C ASP A 337 18.11 22.14 23.03
N TYR A 338 18.17 21.80 21.74
CA TYR A 338 17.91 22.73 20.63
C TYR A 338 16.49 22.56 20.09
N ARG A 339 15.76 23.66 19.99
CA ARG A 339 14.40 23.73 19.45
C ARG A 339 14.41 24.57 18.16
N PRO A 340 13.98 24.04 16.99
CA PRO A 340 13.95 24.82 15.76
C PRO A 340 12.87 25.91 15.77
N THR A 341 13.22 27.09 15.24
CA THR A 341 12.30 28.20 14.95
C THR A 341 11.80 28.14 13.50
N PRO A 342 10.57 28.60 13.21
CA PRO A 342 10.06 28.66 11.83
C PRO A 342 10.66 29.85 11.04
N PRO A 343 10.90 29.73 9.72
CA PRO A 343 11.26 30.86 8.87
C PRO A 343 10.08 31.80 8.58
N ALA A 344 10.38 33.06 8.29
CA ALA A 344 9.40 34.10 7.99
C ALA A 344 8.84 34.01 6.56
N ALA A 345 7.61 34.53 6.38
CA ALA A 345 6.98 34.66 5.07
C ALA A 345 7.66 35.77 4.22
N VAL A 346 7.84 35.51 2.93
CA VAL A 346 8.27 36.50 1.94
C VAL A 346 7.12 36.74 0.95
N VAL A 347 6.76 38.01 0.77
CA VAL A 347 5.71 38.47 -0.15
C VAL A 347 6.30 38.64 -1.54
N TYR A 348 5.65 38.11 -2.58
CA TYR A 348 5.94 38.48 -3.97
C TYR A 348 4.90 39.45 -4.51
N HIS A 349 5.37 40.50 -5.18
CA HIS A 349 4.53 41.43 -5.93
C HIS A 349 4.36 40.97 -7.38
N SER A 350 3.17 41.22 -7.93
CA SER A 350 2.85 41.11 -9.34
C SER A 350 3.44 42.29 -10.14
N GLY A 351 4.04 42.00 -11.29
CA GLY A 351 4.54 42.97 -12.27
C GLY A 351 4.47 42.38 -13.67
N GLU A 352 4.23 43.23 -14.67
CA GLU A 352 3.73 42.87 -16.01
C GLU A 352 4.74 43.23 -17.12
N ILE A 353 4.65 42.55 -18.28
CA ILE A 353 5.20 42.93 -19.61
C ILE A 353 6.75 42.83 -19.79
N GLN A 354 7.23 42.04 -20.78
CA GLN A 354 7.64 42.49 -22.13
C GLN A 354 8.33 41.37 -22.96
N ASP A 355 8.17 41.39 -24.30
CA ASP A 355 8.87 40.52 -25.28
C ASP A 355 10.38 40.83 -25.40
N THR A 356 11.21 39.84 -25.79
CA THR A 356 12.13 39.91 -26.97
C THR A 356 13.05 38.67 -27.18
N ASP A 357 13.17 38.28 -28.45
CA ASP A 357 14.33 37.74 -29.20
C ASP A 357 15.05 36.39 -28.88
N TRP A 358 14.87 35.44 -29.80
CA TRP A 358 15.91 34.51 -30.30
C TRP A 358 15.77 34.35 -31.84
N PRO A 359 16.86 34.23 -32.64
CA PRO A 359 16.84 34.57 -34.07
C PRO A 359 16.32 33.47 -35.03
N PRO A 360 15.99 33.83 -36.30
CA PRO A 360 15.25 32.98 -37.23
C PRO A 360 16.13 32.12 -38.17
N LEU A 361 15.51 31.08 -38.75
CA LEU A 361 15.99 30.34 -39.93
C LEU A 361 14.98 30.47 -41.10
N PRO A 362 15.40 30.26 -42.36
CA PRO A 362 14.94 31.11 -43.47
C PRO A 362 13.67 30.67 -44.18
N SER A 363 12.95 31.67 -44.71
CA SER A 363 11.78 31.50 -45.57
C SER A 363 12.15 31.19 -47.02
N LEU A 364 11.37 30.33 -47.68
CA LEU A 364 11.09 30.45 -49.11
C LEU A 364 9.62 30.89 -49.27
N LYS A 365 9.42 31.99 -49.99
CA LYS A 365 8.11 32.63 -50.19
C LYS A 365 7.45 32.06 -51.44
N SER A 366 6.13 31.85 -51.39
CA SER A 366 5.26 31.87 -52.56
C SER A 366 4.26 33.00 -52.38
N GLU A 367 4.14 33.86 -53.39
CA GLU A 367 3.40 35.13 -53.31
C GLU A 367 1.88 34.93 -53.32
N GLN A 368 1.17 35.90 -52.73
CA GLN A 368 -0.29 35.95 -52.76
C GLN A 368 -0.80 36.34 -54.15
N ARG A 369 -1.87 35.71 -54.61
CA ARG A 369 -2.97 36.50 -55.18
C ARG A 369 -4.33 35.90 -54.85
N ASN A 370 -5.18 36.76 -54.31
CA ASN A 370 -6.57 36.51 -53.98
C ASN A 370 -7.42 36.91 -55.18
N GLU A 371 -8.28 36.04 -55.70
CA GLU A 371 -9.46 36.45 -56.46
C GLU A 371 -10.54 35.36 -56.46
N SER A 372 -11.78 35.76 -56.77
CA SER A 372 -12.95 35.17 -56.15
C SER A 372 -14.17 35.12 -57.07
N TYR A 373 -15.09 34.20 -56.77
CA TYR A 373 -16.52 34.21 -57.08
C TYR A 373 -17.04 33.76 -58.49
N LEU A 374 -17.97 32.79 -58.41
CA LEU A 374 -19.25 32.64 -59.13
C LEU A 374 -19.47 31.52 -60.17
N THR A 375 -20.61 30.85 -59.98
CA THR A 375 -21.34 29.88 -60.83
C THR A 375 -22.14 30.57 -61.95
N PRO A 376 -22.49 29.90 -63.07
CA PRO A 376 -23.86 29.34 -63.25
C PRO A 376 -23.89 28.01 -64.07
N ARG A 377 -24.85 27.07 -64.07
CA ARG A 377 -26.34 26.98 -63.98
C ARG A 377 -27.03 26.72 -65.36
N SER A 378 -27.74 25.59 -65.46
CA SER A 378 -28.88 25.25 -66.36
C SER A 378 -28.70 25.11 -67.90
N SER A 379 -29.40 24.11 -68.46
CA SER A 379 -29.41 23.66 -69.87
C SER A 379 -30.39 24.42 -70.80
N PRO A 380 -30.25 24.26 -72.13
CA PRO A 380 -31.40 24.27 -73.05
C PRO A 380 -31.44 23.07 -74.05
N PRO A 381 -32.56 22.84 -74.79
CA PRO A 381 -32.76 21.67 -75.66
C PRO A 381 -32.77 22.04 -77.18
N PRO A 382 -33.50 21.38 -78.12
CA PRO A 382 -32.93 20.96 -79.41
C PRO A 382 -33.22 21.88 -80.61
N SER A 383 -32.52 21.69 -81.74
CA SER A 383 -32.93 22.17 -83.08
C SER A 383 -32.25 21.40 -84.22
N SER A 384 -32.90 21.35 -85.39
CA SER A 384 -32.62 20.39 -86.47
C SER A 384 -32.51 21.05 -87.87
N ARG A 385 -31.95 20.29 -88.84
CA ARG A 385 -32.15 20.35 -90.31
C ARG A 385 -31.27 21.27 -91.19
N THR A 386 -30.31 20.64 -91.91
CA THR A 386 -30.10 20.56 -93.41
C THR A 386 -30.07 21.84 -94.28
N PRO A 387 -29.28 21.93 -95.40
CA PRO A 387 -29.14 20.87 -96.44
C PRO A 387 -27.78 20.67 -97.21
N THR A 388 -27.81 19.63 -98.06
CA THR A 388 -26.89 18.99 -99.07
C THR A 388 -26.34 19.86 -100.22
N PRO A 389 -25.56 19.39 -101.27
CA PRO A 389 -24.90 18.09 -101.63
C PRO A 389 -23.42 18.25 -102.15
N PRO A 390 -22.84 17.47 -103.12
CA PRO A 390 -22.47 16.04 -103.14
C PRO A 390 -20.98 15.75 -103.52
N VAL A 391 -20.43 14.56 -103.17
CA VAL A 391 -19.52 13.83 -104.08
C VAL A 391 -19.69 12.30 -103.97
N SER A 392 -19.72 11.67 -105.14
CA SER A 392 -19.79 10.25 -105.52
C SER A 392 -19.47 9.13 -104.52
N ALA A 393 -20.40 8.16 -104.53
CA ALA A 393 -20.31 6.78 -104.06
C ALA A 393 -19.09 5.96 -104.55
N LEU A 394 -18.66 5.03 -103.70
CA LEU A 394 -18.23 3.66 -104.02
C LEU A 394 -18.74 2.71 -102.91
N ASP A 395 -18.96 1.45 -103.26
CA ASP A 395 -19.80 0.51 -102.51
C ASP A 395 -19.07 -0.20 -101.34
N GLU A 396 -19.57 -0.10 -100.10
CA GLU A 396 -19.08 -0.85 -98.92
C GLU A 396 -20.19 -1.26 -97.92
N ASP A 397 -21.27 -1.88 -98.40
CA ASP A 397 -22.35 -2.41 -97.54
C ASP A 397 -21.93 -3.64 -96.70
N GLY A 398 -20.77 -4.26 -96.99
CA GLY A 398 -20.23 -5.38 -96.20
C GLY A 398 -19.35 -4.92 -95.03
N SER A 399 -18.29 -4.16 -95.34
CA SER A 399 -17.29 -3.69 -94.37
C SER A 399 -17.90 -2.87 -93.24
N THR A 400 -18.89 -2.02 -93.56
CA THR A 400 -19.56 -1.13 -92.60
C THR A 400 -20.42 -1.89 -91.59
N LEU A 401 -21.03 -3.02 -91.98
CA LEU A 401 -21.81 -3.86 -91.06
C LEU A 401 -20.88 -4.60 -90.09
N VAL A 402 -19.80 -5.20 -90.58
CA VAL A 402 -18.82 -5.92 -89.75
C VAL A 402 -18.15 -4.99 -88.75
N LEU A 403 -17.77 -3.76 -89.14
CA LEU A 403 -17.24 -2.77 -88.19
C LEU A 403 -18.26 -2.38 -87.11
N LYS A 404 -19.55 -2.33 -87.46
CA LYS A 404 -20.62 -1.97 -86.52
C LYS A 404 -20.93 -3.10 -85.54
N GLU A 405 -20.93 -4.34 -86.00
CA GLU A 405 -21.03 -5.53 -85.14
C GLU A 405 -19.84 -5.59 -84.17
N LEU A 406 -18.61 -5.41 -84.66
CA LEU A 406 -17.42 -5.38 -83.81
C LEU A 406 -17.44 -4.24 -82.79
N GLN A 407 -17.85 -3.03 -83.19
CA GLN A 407 -18.00 -1.89 -82.28
C GLN A 407 -19.06 -2.18 -81.21
N GLN A 408 -20.16 -2.83 -81.57
CA GLN A 408 -21.21 -3.20 -80.62
C GLN A 408 -20.72 -4.27 -79.62
N GLU A 409 -19.93 -5.26 -80.07
CA GLU A 409 -19.29 -6.23 -79.15
C GLU A 409 -18.32 -5.54 -78.18
N PHE A 410 -17.52 -4.57 -78.65
CA PHE A 410 -16.65 -3.76 -77.79
C PHE A 410 -17.42 -2.88 -76.79
N ASP A 411 -18.52 -2.24 -77.23
CA ASP A 411 -19.35 -1.39 -76.38
C ASP A 411 -20.11 -2.21 -75.31
N ASP A 412 -20.57 -3.42 -75.67
CA ASP A 412 -21.21 -4.37 -74.76
C ASP A 412 -20.19 -4.95 -73.75
N GLU A 413 -18.96 -5.27 -74.18
CA GLU A 413 -17.90 -5.76 -73.29
C GLU A 413 -17.39 -4.66 -72.34
N ASP A 414 -17.17 -3.43 -72.82
CA ASP A 414 -16.81 -2.29 -71.95
C ASP A 414 -17.94 -1.97 -70.95
N SER A 415 -19.21 -2.05 -71.37
CA SER A 415 -20.36 -1.93 -70.46
C SER A 415 -20.38 -3.02 -69.37
N ARG A 416 -20.08 -4.27 -69.74
CA ARG A 416 -19.95 -5.38 -68.78
C ARG A 416 -18.79 -5.14 -67.81
N LEU A 417 -17.61 -4.77 -68.30
CA LEU A 417 -16.41 -4.52 -67.50
C LEU A 417 -16.58 -3.31 -66.57
N ARG A 418 -17.28 -2.25 -66.99
CA ARG A 418 -17.65 -1.12 -66.12
C ARG A 418 -18.58 -1.56 -65.00
N THR A 419 -19.60 -2.35 -65.32
CA THR A 419 -20.55 -2.87 -64.31
C THR A 419 -19.85 -3.78 -63.30
N GLU A 420 -18.96 -4.67 -63.76
CA GLU A 420 -18.15 -5.53 -62.88
C GLU A 420 -17.18 -4.71 -62.01
N ARG A 421 -16.56 -3.67 -62.57
CA ARG A 421 -15.68 -2.75 -61.83
C ARG A 421 -16.44 -1.91 -60.80
N GLU A 422 -17.65 -1.46 -61.09
CA GLU A 422 -18.52 -0.77 -60.14
C GLU A 422 -19.02 -1.71 -59.02
N ALA A 423 -19.32 -2.97 -59.35
CA ALA A 423 -19.64 -3.98 -58.35
C ALA A 423 -18.45 -4.28 -57.41
N LEU A 424 -17.23 -4.39 -57.95
CA LEU A 424 -16.01 -4.57 -57.17
C LEU A 424 -15.66 -3.33 -56.32
N ALA A 425 -15.89 -2.11 -56.83
CA ALA A 425 -15.70 -0.88 -56.07
C ALA A 425 -16.71 -0.74 -54.92
N ASN A 426 -17.98 -1.10 -55.13
CA ASN A 426 -19.00 -1.11 -54.08
C ASN A 426 -18.82 -2.27 -53.07
N ALA A 427 -18.08 -3.32 -53.43
CA ALA A 427 -17.70 -4.41 -52.54
C ALA A 427 -16.41 -4.13 -51.74
N GLN A 428 -15.82 -2.93 -51.87
CA GLN A 428 -14.62 -2.55 -51.13
C GLN A 428 -14.97 -2.36 -49.64
N PRO A 429 -14.36 -3.13 -48.71
CA PRO A 429 -14.71 -3.04 -47.29
C PRO A 429 -14.31 -1.67 -46.74
N PHE A 430 -15.22 -1.04 -45.98
CA PHE A 430 -14.90 0.17 -45.23
C PHE A 430 -13.77 -0.13 -44.24
N ILE A 431 -12.68 0.62 -44.34
CA ILE A 431 -11.51 0.52 -43.46
C ILE A 431 -11.56 1.63 -42.40
N PHE A 432 -11.12 1.31 -41.19
CA PHE A 432 -10.92 2.27 -40.10
C PHE A 432 -9.50 2.13 -39.52
N THR A 433 -8.91 3.25 -39.13
CA THR A 433 -7.61 3.29 -38.47
C THR A 433 -7.77 3.19 -36.95
N CYS A 434 -7.06 2.29 -36.29
CA CYS A 434 -7.13 2.16 -34.83
C CYS A 434 -6.31 3.26 -34.12
N ALA A 435 -6.93 4.00 -33.19
CA ALA A 435 -6.28 5.07 -32.44
C ALA A 435 -5.15 4.64 -31.47
N VAL A 436 -4.84 3.33 -31.35
CA VAL A 436 -3.80 2.81 -30.44
C VAL A 436 -2.60 2.23 -31.19
N CYS A 437 -2.81 1.36 -32.19
CA CYS A 437 -1.72 0.81 -33.02
C CYS A 437 -1.52 1.53 -34.35
N THR A 438 -2.41 2.44 -34.74
CA THR A 438 -2.42 3.17 -36.02
C THR A 438 -2.55 2.31 -37.29
N ASP A 439 -2.79 1.01 -37.16
CA ASP A 439 -3.09 0.11 -38.28
C ASP A 439 -4.53 0.26 -38.79
N GLU A 440 -4.74 -0.10 -40.06
CA GLU A 440 -6.05 -0.12 -40.74
C GLU A 440 -6.71 -1.51 -40.64
N PHE A 441 -8.00 -1.55 -40.32
CA PHE A 441 -8.81 -2.77 -40.22
C PHE A 441 -10.17 -2.60 -40.90
N PRO A 442 -10.82 -3.68 -41.38
CA PRO A 442 -12.22 -3.60 -41.83
C PRO A 442 -13.14 -3.19 -40.67
N GLU A 443 -14.24 -2.47 -40.96
CA GLU A 443 -15.18 -2.01 -39.93
C GLU A 443 -15.74 -3.16 -39.06
N ASP A 444 -15.89 -4.39 -39.57
CA ASP A 444 -16.33 -5.55 -38.79
C ASP A 444 -15.42 -5.88 -37.57
N PHE A 445 -14.17 -5.36 -37.57
CA PHE A 445 -13.19 -5.51 -36.50
C PHE A 445 -13.14 -4.34 -35.52
N VAL A 446 -14.02 -3.35 -35.67
CA VAL A 446 -14.11 -2.21 -34.74
C VAL A 446 -14.83 -2.59 -33.45
N ALA A 447 -14.15 -2.38 -32.32
CA ALA A 447 -14.73 -2.36 -30.99
C ALA A 447 -14.97 -0.90 -30.60
N ARG A 448 -16.23 -0.44 -30.61
CA ARG A 448 -16.61 0.93 -30.25
C ARG A 448 -16.99 1.00 -28.78
N VAL A 449 -16.36 1.89 -28.01
CA VAL A 449 -16.67 2.05 -26.58
C VAL A 449 -17.97 2.83 -26.41
N PRO A 450 -18.98 2.30 -25.69
CA PRO A 450 -20.26 2.98 -25.49
C PRO A 450 -20.08 4.29 -24.70
N GLY A 451 -21.00 5.23 -24.92
CA GLY A 451 -20.92 6.60 -24.38
C GLY A 451 -20.06 7.54 -25.23
N CYS A 452 -18.81 7.18 -25.51
CA CYS A 452 -17.89 8.06 -26.27
C CYS A 452 -17.78 7.75 -27.77
N GLY A 453 -18.12 6.56 -28.23
CA GLY A 453 -18.11 6.17 -29.66
C GLY A 453 -16.73 5.89 -30.27
N HIS A 454 -15.63 6.18 -29.56
CA HIS A 454 -14.25 5.86 -29.98
C HIS A 454 -14.08 4.38 -30.34
N GLY A 455 -13.48 4.13 -31.51
CA GLY A 455 -13.28 2.80 -32.08
C GLY A 455 -11.83 2.32 -31.99
N PHE A 456 -11.65 1.06 -31.64
CA PHE A 456 -10.36 0.39 -31.53
C PHE A 456 -10.42 -0.97 -32.23
N CYS A 457 -9.28 -1.53 -32.66
CA CYS A 457 -9.26 -2.93 -33.04
C CYS A 457 -9.46 -3.81 -31.79
N ARG A 458 -10.14 -4.96 -31.93
CA ARG A 458 -10.42 -5.87 -30.81
C ARG A 458 -9.16 -6.24 -30.00
N GLU A 459 -8.02 -6.39 -30.67
CA GLU A 459 -6.74 -6.74 -30.05
C GLU A 459 -6.21 -5.67 -29.08
N CYS A 460 -6.16 -4.40 -29.52
CA CYS A 460 -5.70 -3.29 -28.68
C CYS A 460 -6.63 -3.08 -27.48
N LEU A 461 -7.95 -3.15 -27.68
CA LEU A 461 -8.90 -2.96 -26.59
C LEU A 461 -8.85 -4.13 -25.59
N ARG A 462 -8.65 -5.37 -26.06
CA ARG A 462 -8.43 -6.55 -25.22
C ARG A 462 -7.19 -6.40 -24.35
N LYS A 463 -6.04 -6.09 -24.95
CA LYS A 463 -4.77 -5.89 -24.22
C LYS A 463 -4.87 -4.77 -23.18
N TYR A 464 -5.53 -3.67 -23.53
CA TYR A 464 -5.77 -2.56 -22.59
C TYR A 464 -6.65 -2.99 -21.42
N ALA A 465 -7.78 -3.66 -21.68
CA ALA A 465 -8.68 -4.14 -20.64
C ALA A 465 -8.00 -5.17 -19.72
N VAL A 466 -7.24 -6.13 -20.27
CA VAL A 466 -6.43 -7.09 -19.49
C VAL A 466 -5.43 -6.36 -18.58
N SER A 467 -4.64 -5.42 -19.11
CA SER A 467 -3.70 -4.61 -18.30
C SER A 467 -4.41 -3.87 -17.16
N LYS A 468 -5.62 -3.35 -17.37
CA LYS A 468 -6.38 -2.64 -16.33
C LYS A 468 -6.98 -3.59 -15.29
N LEU A 469 -7.31 -4.82 -15.67
CA LEU A 469 -7.72 -5.89 -14.75
C LEU A 469 -6.55 -6.40 -13.89
N GLU A 470 -5.37 -6.57 -14.47
CA GLU A 470 -4.12 -6.90 -13.75
C GLU A 470 -3.71 -5.80 -12.76
N GLU A 471 -3.95 -4.53 -13.11
CA GLU A 471 -3.79 -3.39 -12.19
C GLU A 471 -4.93 -3.26 -11.15
N HIS A 472 -5.92 -4.16 -11.16
CA HIS A 472 -7.16 -4.10 -10.36
C HIS A 472 -7.91 -2.75 -10.45
N ARG A 473 -7.90 -2.10 -11.63
CA ARG A 473 -8.56 -0.81 -11.86
C ARG A 473 -9.96 -0.97 -12.44
N PHE A 474 -10.96 -0.50 -11.71
CA PHE A 474 -12.35 -0.45 -12.12
C PHE A 474 -12.99 0.89 -11.70
N PRO A 475 -13.86 1.51 -12.53
CA PRO A 475 -14.27 1.09 -13.87
C PRO A 475 -13.16 1.29 -14.92
N ILE A 476 -13.17 0.47 -15.98
CA ILE A 476 -12.21 0.60 -17.08
C ILE A 476 -12.70 1.70 -18.03
N LEU A 477 -11.96 2.80 -18.10
CA LEU A 477 -12.27 3.97 -18.94
C LEU A 477 -11.72 3.83 -20.36
N CYS A 478 -12.32 4.55 -21.31
CA CYS A 478 -11.87 4.60 -22.70
C CYS A 478 -10.45 5.19 -22.82
N PRO A 479 -9.50 4.53 -23.51
CA PRO A 479 -8.13 5.03 -23.69
C PRO A 479 -8.06 6.44 -24.28
N SER A 480 -8.81 6.72 -25.35
CA SER A 480 -8.82 8.02 -26.01
C SER A 480 -9.44 9.12 -25.14
N CYS A 481 -10.52 8.82 -24.41
CA CYS A 481 -11.10 9.80 -23.47
C CYS A 481 -10.18 10.13 -22.30
N LEU A 482 -9.28 9.23 -21.93
CA LEU A 482 -8.29 9.49 -20.88
C LEU A 482 -7.14 10.38 -21.37
N ALA A 483 -6.87 10.38 -22.68
CA ALA A 483 -5.92 11.28 -23.34
C ALA A 483 -6.53 12.65 -23.70
N ASP A 484 -7.80 12.67 -24.11
CA ASP A 484 -8.52 13.88 -24.51
C ASP A 484 -9.07 14.64 -23.30
N ASN A 485 -8.38 15.72 -22.91
CA ASN A 485 -8.76 16.60 -21.80
C ASN A 485 -9.95 17.55 -22.14
N THR A 486 -10.97 17.04 -22.85
CA THR A 486 -12.09 17.81 -23.41
C THR A 486 -13.30 17.97 -22.46
N GLY A 487 -13.19 17.47 -21.23
CA GLY A 487 -14.21 17.65 -20.18
C GLY A 487 -15.53 16.90 -20.38
N LYS A 488 -15.62 16.01 -21.38
CA LYS A 488 -16.75 15.08 -21.54
C LYS A 488 -16.58 13.88 -20.61
N GLU A 489 -17.69 13.31 -20.15
CA GLU A 489 -17.65 12.06 -19.38
C GLU A 489 -17.01 10.94 -20.20
N PRO A 490 -15.96 10.27 -19.70
CA PRO A 490 -15.26 9.23 -20.44
C PRO A 490 -16.14 7.99 -20.57
N GLY A 491 -16.22 7.44 -21.79
CA GLY A 491 -16.91 6.17 -22.01
C GLY A 491 -16.27 5.03 -21.20
N THR A 492 -17.09 4.12 -20.70
CA THR A 492 -16.66 2.95 -19.91
C THR A 492 -16.74 1.67 -20.74
N ILE A 493 -15.78 0.76 -20.56
CA ILE A 493 -15.84 -0.59 -21.15
C ILE A 493 -16.86 -1.42 -20.36
N THR A 494 -17.98 -1.76 -20.99
CA THR A 494 -19.09 -2.54 -20.40
C THR A 494 -18.82 -4.04 -20.48
N SER A 495 -19.52 -4.83 -19.65
CA SER A 495 -19.44 -6.30 -19.66
C SER A 495 -19.74 -6.90 -21.04
N SER A 496 -20.65 -6.29 -21.82
CA SER A 496 -20.91 -6.68 -23.23
C SER A 496 -19.67 -6.52 -24.11
N LEU A 497 -18.98 -5.37 -24.01
CA LEU A 497 -17.81 -5.07 -24.82
C LEU A 497 -16.60 -5.95 -24.44
N ILE A 498 -16.47 -6.34 -23.16
CA ILE A 498 -15.49 -7.34 -22.70
C ILE A 498 -15.72 -8.71 -23.38
N ILE A 499 -16.98 -9.11 -23.57
CA ILE A 499 -17.33 -10.34 -24.28
C ILE A 499 -17.04 -10.19 -25.79
N ASP A 500 -17.46 -9.08 -26.41
CA ASP A 500 -17.32 -8.82 -27.85
C ASP A 500 -15.86 -8.70 -28.34
N ILE A 501 -14.93 -8.33 -27.46
CA ILE A 501 -13.48 -8.35 -27.76
C ILE A 501 -12.81 -9.70 -27.48
N GLY A 502 -13.52 -10.67 -26.89
CA GLY A 502 -13.02 -12.01 -26.62
C GLY A 502 -11.96 -12.04 -25.51
N ILE A 503 -12.29 -11.53 -24.32
CA ILE A 503 -11.48 -11.72 -23.11
C ILE A 503 -11.60 -13.19 -22.65
N SER A 504 -10.53 -13.76 -22.07
CA SER A 504 -10.57 -15.13 -21.54
C SER A 504 -11.39 -15.22 -20.25
N GLN A 505 -11.88 -16.42 -19.93
CA GLN A 505 -12.77 -16.64 -18.80
C GLN A 505 -12.17 -16.21 -17.45
N ASP A 506 -10.86 -16.39 -17.25
CA ASP A 506 -10.16 -15.99 -16.02
C ASP A 506 -10.19 -14.46 -15.80
N TYR A 507 -9.87 -13.68 -16.85
CA TYR A 507 -9.94 -12.22 -16.78
C TYR A 507 -11.39 -11.71 -16.74
N PHE A 508 -12.34 -12.43 -17.36
CA PHE A 508 -13.76 -12.12 -17.22
C PHE A 508 -14.23 -12.29 -15.76
N GLN A 509 -13.79 -13.34 -15.07
CA GLN A 509 -14.07 -13.50 -13.64
C GLN A 509 -13.47 -12.36 -12.80
N ILE A 510 -12.23 -11.91 -13.10
CA ILE A 510 -11.63 -10.75 -12.41
C ILE A 510 -12.46 -9.47 -12.69
N PHE A 511 -12.97 -9.28 -13.91
CA PHE A 511 -13.85 -8.16 -14.24
C PHE A 511 -15.16 -8.21 -13.45
N ASP A 512 -15.83 -9.37 -13.36
CA ASP A 512 -17.05 -9.56 -12.58
C ASP A 512 -16.81 -9.35 -11.08
N GLU A 513 -15.71 -9.88 -10.52
CA GLU A 513 -15.34 -9.68 -9.11
C GLU A 513 -15.06 -8.20 -8.81
N LEU A 514 -14.34 -7.50 -9.68
CA LEU A 514 -14.12 -6.05 -9.54
C LEU A 514 -15.42 -5.25 -9.71
N GLN A 515 -16.27 -5.61 -10.66
CA GLN A 515 -17.58 -4.99 -10.85
C GLN A 515 -18.46 -5.16 -9.60
N LEU A 516 -18.56 -6.37 -9.04
CA LEU A 516 -19.27 -6.65 -7.79
C LEU A 516 -18.65 -5.93 -6.59
N SER A 517 -17.32 -5.82 -6.53
CA SER A 517 -16.62 -5.05 -5.48
C SER A 517 -16.93 -3.55 -5.54
N SER A 518 -17.19 -3.00 -6.72
CA SER A 518 -17.48 -1.56 -6.88
C SER A 518 -18.83 -1.16 -6.25
N PHE A 519 -19.81 -2.06 -6.32
CA PHE A 519 -21.16 -1.92 -5.75
C PHE A 519 -21.27 -2.41 -4.31
N SER A 520 -20.24 -3.05 -3.75
CA SER A 520 -20.33 -3.62 -2.39
C SER A 520 -19.31 -3.04 -1.42
N ILE A 521 -19.69 -3.01 -0.13
CA ILE A 521 -18.82 -2.58 0.97
C ILE A 521 -18.74 -3.72 1.99
N LEU A 522 -17.52 -4.06 2.40
CA LEU A 522 -17.26 -5.03 3.45
C LEU A 522 -17.57 -4.40 4.83
N LEU A 523 -18.70 -4.79 5.43
CA LEU A 523 -19.04 -4.44 6.80
C LEU A 523 -18.53 -5.48 7.80
N HIS A 524 -17.90 -5.01 8.87
CA HIS A 524 -17.52 -5.83 10.02
C HIS A 524 -18.44 -5.55 11.22
N CYS A 525 -19.16 -6.57 11.70
CA CYS A 525 -20.07 -6.43 12.82
C CYS A 525 -19.36 -6.58 14.17
N ARG A 526 -19.41 -5.53 15.01
CA ARG A 526 -18.75 -5.51 16.33
C ARG A 526 -19.26 -6.54 17.34
N LYS A 527 -20.52 -7.00 17.21
CA LYS A 527 -21.10 -8.01 18.12
C LYS A 527 -20.74 -9.44 17.74
N CYS A 528 -20.92 -9.83 16.48
CA CYS A 528 -20.66 -11.20 16.03
C CYS A 528 -19.25 -11.42 15.44
N LYS A 529 -18.44 -10.36 15.28
CA LYS A 529 -17.08 -10.36 14.74
C LYS A 529 -16.94 -10.99 13.34
N LYS A 530 -18.03 -11.00 12.57
CA LYS A 530 -18.05 -11.48 11.18
C LYS A 530 -18.05 -10.30 10.22
N SER A 531 -17.38 -10.47 9.10
CA SER A 531 -17.37 -9.55 7.98
C SER A 531 -18.31 -10.06 6.88
N MET A 532 -18.97 -9.15 6.16
CA MET A 532 -19.87 -9.47 5.06
C MET A 532 -20.02 -8.28 4.11
N PHE A 533 -20.24 -8.56 2.83
CA PHE A 533 -20.52 -7.55 1.83
C PHE A 533 -21.99 -7.11 1.91
N VAL A 534 -22.22 -5.80 1.77
CA VAL A 534 -23.55 -5.19 1.60
C VAL A 534 -23.52 -4.21 0.43
N ASP A 535 -24.70 -3.81 -0.06
CA ASP A 535 -24.82 -2.80 -1.10
C ASP A 535 -24.26 -1.43 -0.65
N ARG A 536 -23.55 -0.78 -1.57
CA ARG A 536 -22.87 0.50 -1.34
C ARG A 536 -23.84 1.68 -1.27
N SER A 537 -24.94 1.68 -2.04
CA SER A 537 -25.96 2.74 -1.99
C SER A 537 -26.73 2.66 -0.68
N GLU A 538 -27.21 1.47 -0.30
CA GLU A 538 -27.92 1.24 0.96
C GLU A 538 -27.05 1.62 2.17
N TYR A 539 -25.76 1.23 2.16
CA TYR A 539 -24.82 1.67 3.18
C TYR A 539 -24.58 3.18 3.17
N GLN A 540 -24.57 3.84 2.01
CA GLN A 540 -24.35 5.28 1.89
C GLN A 540 -25.56 6.08 2.43
N GLU A 541 -26.77 5.71 2.04
CA GLU A 541 -28.03 6.35 2.41
C GLU A 541 -28.39 6.15 3.89
N SER A 542 -28.15 4.95 4.45
CA SER A 542 -28.53 4.68 5.83
C SER A 542 -27.57 5.31 6.86
N ARG A 543 -28.16 5.95 7.89
CA ARG A 543 -27.45 6.43 9.09
C ARG A 543 -27.33 5.37 10.20
N THR A 544 -28.12 4.30 10.10
CA THR A 544 -28.19 3.21 11.10
C THR A 544 -27.96 1.88 10.39
N ILE A 545 -26.89 1.18 10.78
CA ILE A 545 -26.53 -0.09 10.17
C ILE A 545 -27.05 -1.21 11.04
N ASN A 546 -27.90 -2.07 10.47
CA ASN A 546 -28.35 -3.30 11.09
C ASN A 546 -27.47 -4.44 10.58
N CYS A 547 -27.01 -5.33 11.46
CA CYS A 547 -26.24 -6.50 11.04
C CYS A 547 -27.12 -7.44 10.19
N PRO A 548 -26.82 -7.66 8.90
CA PRO A 548 -27.67 -8.49 8.03
C PRO A 548 -27.63 -9.99 8.38
N LEU A 549 -26.77 -10.45 9.30
CA LEU A 549 -26.74 -11.84 9.73
C LEU A 549 -27.97 -12.19 10.59
N PRO A 550 -28.78 -13.18 10.20
CA PRO A 550 -30.11 -13.44 10.80
C PRO A 550 -30.08 -13.86 12.27
N LYS A 551 -28.91 -14.17 12.84
CA LYS A 551 -28.72 -14.54 14.26
C LYS A 551 -28.09 -13.44 15.12
N CYS A 552 -27.80 -12.26 14.56
CA CYS A 552 -27.06 -11.21 15.28
C CYS A 552 -27.96 -10.13 15.90
N GLY A 553 -28.87 -9.56 15.08
CA GLY A 553 -29.81 -8.51 15.48
C GLY A 553 -29.15 -7.23 16.04
N TYR A 554 -27.86 -7.01 15.77
CA TYR A 554 -27.11 -5.86 16.28
C TYR A 554 -27.28 -4.65 15.35
N ALA A 555 -27.73 -3.52 15.88
CA ALA A 555 -27.78 -2.26 15.15
C ALA A 555 -26.81 -1.23 15.77
N TRP A 556 -26.22 -0.38 14.93
CA TRP A 556 -25.30 0.67 15.37
C TRP A 556 -25.37 1.91 14.47
N CYS A 557 -24.98 3.07 15.01
CA CYS A 557 -24.89 4.30 14.21
C CYS A 557 -23.70 4.25 13.26
N LYS A 558 -23.89 4.61 12.00
CA LYS A 558 -22.80 4.74 11.02
C LYS A 558 -21.77 5.82 11.41
N ALA A 559 -22.23 6.93 12.02
CA ALA A 559 -21.39 8.09 12.31
C ALA A 559 -20.61 7.96 13.63
N CYS A 560 -21.28 7.74 14.76
CA CYS A 560 -20.62 7.64 16.08
C CYS A 560 -20.29 6.20 16.50
N GLN A 561 -20.75 5.19 15.75
CA GLN A 561 -20.48 3.76 15.99
C GLN A 561 -21.01 3.19 17.33
N ALA A 562 -21.86 3.95 18.03
CA ALA A 562 -22.59 3.48 19.22
C ALA A 562 -23.66 2.42 18.85
N GLN A 563 -23.92 1.49 19.78
CA GLN A 563 -25.04 0.55 19.68
C GLN A 563 -26.38 1.31 19.67
N ILE A 564 -27.32 0.83 18.86
CA ILE A 564 -28.70 1.30 18.83
C ILE A 564 -29.60 0.11 19.14
N ASP A 565 -30.49 0.26 20.13
CA ASP A 565 -31.45 -0.78 20.47
C ASP A 565 -32.68 -0.70 19.56
N ILE A 566 -33.01 -1.81 18.90
CA ILE A 566 -34.10 -1.89 17.92
C ILE A 566 -35.43 -1.75 18.66
N GLY A 567 -36.15 -0.66 18.40
CA GLY A 567 -37.38 -0.28 19.11
C GLY A 567 -37.16 0.66 20.32
N GLY A 568 -35.93 1.06 20.60
CA GLY A 568 -35.59 2.06 21.61
C GLY A 568 -35.87 3.51 21.17
N PRO A 569 -35.47 4.52 21.99
CA PRO A 569 -35.53 5.92 21.58
C PRO A 569 -34.70 6.16 20.32
N ARG A 570 -35.11 7.14 19.49
CA ARG A 570 -34.34 7.52 18.29
C ARG A 570 -32.95 7.97 18.69
N HIS A 571 -31.92 7.29 18.19
CA HIS A 571 -30.53 7.63 18.47
C HIS A 571 -30.17 9.04 17.98
N SER A 572 -29.42 9.80 18.78
CA SER A 572 -28.74 11.00 18.30
C SER A 572 -27.26 10.99 18.70
N CYS A 573 -26.38 11.34 17.76
CA CYS A 573 -24.93 11.20 17.96
C CYS A 573 -24.36 12.12 19.06
N ASP A 574 -25.13 13.13 19.48
CA ASP A 574 -24.86 14.04 20.59
C ASP A 574 -25.37 13.53 21.96
N GLY A 575 -26.04 12.37 22.00
CA GLY A 575 -26.67 11.80 23.19
C GLY A 575 -27.90 12.55 23.71
N SER A 576 -28.37 13.60 23.01
CA SER A 576 -29.44 14.48 23.52
C SER A 576 -30.81 13.79 23.55
N SER A 577 -31.04 12.80 22.69
CA SER A 577 -32.30 12.04 22.60
C SER A 577 -32.39 10.97 23.69
N GLU A 578 -31.29 10.26 23.90
CA GLU A 578 -31.07 9.26 24.93
C GLU A 578 -31.16 9.90 26.32
N LEU A 579 -30.50 11.05 26.52
CA LEU A 579 -30.57 11.79 27.78
C LEU A 579 -32.01 12.25 28.07
N ARG A 580 -32.73 12.79 27.08
CA ARG A 580 -34.16 13.17 27.24
C ARG A 580 -35.04 11.97 27.60
N HIS A 581 -34.78 10.81 27.00
CA HIS A 581 -35.50 9.56 27.32
C HIS A 581 -35.22 9.10 28.75
N LEU A 582 -33.94 9.01 29.14
CA LEU A 582 -33.51 8.66 30.49
C LEU A 582 -34.05 9.62 31.56
N MET A 583 -34.03 10.92 31.30
CA MET A 583 -34.61 11.91 32.22
C MET A 583 -36.11 11.72 32.42
N LYS A 584 -36.84 11.28 31.37
CA LYS A 584 -38.27 10.98 31.47
C LYS A 584 -38.53 9.70 32.27
N GLU A 585 -37.74 8.65 32.07
CA GLU A 585 -37.87 7.37 32.80
C GLU A 585 -37.49 7.51 34.28
N GLN A 586 -36.37 8.17 34.57
CA GLN A 586 -35.85 8.37 35.93
C GLN A 586 -36.48 9.56 36.66
N GLY A 587 -37.37 10.31 35.99
CA GLY A 587 -38.05 11.47 36.55
C GLY A 587 -37.18 12.70 36.83
N TRP A 588 -35.94 12.72 36.33
CA TRP A 588 -34.96 13.79 36.54
C TRP A 588 -35.47 15.16 36.06
N LYS A 589 -34.93 16.24 36.65
CA LYS A 589 -35.40 17.62 36.39
C LYS A 589 -34.28 18.50 35.86
N HIS A 590 -34.61 19.38 34.93
CA HIS A 590 -33.73 20.48 34.56
C HIS A 590 -33.74 21.57 35.64
N CYS A 591 -32.59 22.23 35.83
CA CYS A 591 -32.51 23.45 36.63
C CYS A 591 -33.23 24.60 35.89
N PRO A 592 -34.25 25.26 36.49
CA PRO A 592 -34.98 26.34 35.83
C PRO A 592 -34.15 27.63 35.61
N GLY A 593 -32.90 27.69 36.09
CA GLY A 593 -32.01 28.83 35.93
C GLY A 593 -30.91 28.69 34.86
N CYS A 594 -30.63 27.47 34.39
CA CYS A 594 -29.56 27.20 33.40
C CYS A 594 -29.75 25.90 32.59
N ASP A 595 -30.91 25.25 32.70
CA ASP A 595 -31.30 24.00 32.01
C ASP A 595 -30.41 22.77 32.27
N THR A 596 -29.43 22.87 33.17
CA THR A 596 -28.58 21.72 33.54
C THR A 596 -29.43 20.59 34.12
N PRO A 597 -29.30 19.33 33.65
CA PRO A 597 -30.05 18.19 34.18
C PRO A 597 -29.55 17.82 35.58
N ILE A 598 -30.47 17.59 36.51
CA ILE A 598 -30.19 17.30 37.92
C ILE A 598 -30.87 16.00 38.36
N GLN A 599 -30.08 15.10 38.92
CA GLN A 599 -30.53 13.92 39.66
C GLN A 599 -30.60 14.24 41.17
N LYS A 600 -31.65 13.77 41.86
CA LYS A 600 -31.74 13.75 43.33
C LYS A 600 -31.44 12.34 43.82
N GLU A 601 -30.44 12.19 44.68
CA GLU A 601 -30.14 10.89 45.31
C GLU A 601 -31.09 10.60 46.47
N SER A 602 -31.16 11.50 47.46
CA SER A 602 -32.02 11.34 48.64
C SER A 602 -32.25 12.68 49.37
N GLY A 603 -33.04 12.67 50.44
CA GLY A 603 -33.19 13.80 51.35
C GLY A 603 -34.11 14.92 50.85
N CYS A 604 -33.70 16.17 51.11
CA CYS A 604 -34.48 17.38 50.90
C CYS A 604 -34.85 17.63 49.42
N HIS A 605 -36.02 18.22 49.16
CA HIS A 605 -36.43 18.66 47.83
C HIS A 605 -35.91 20.05 47.43
N HIS A 606 -35.26 20.77 48.35
CA HIS A 606 -34.57 22.03 48.05
C HIS A 606 -33.24 21.72 47.36
N MET A 607 -33.20 21.95 46.05
CA MET A 607 -32.01 21.77 45.24
C MET A 607 -31.26 23.08 45.07
N ILE A 608 -29.94 22.98 45.02
CA ILE A 608 -29.03 24.07 44.68
C ILE A 608 -28.34 23.66 43.38
N CYS A 609 -28.42 24.50 42.34
CA CYS A 609 -27.73 24.21 41.10
C CYS A 609 -26.22 24.41 41.25
N LEU A 610 -25.45 23.35 41.02
CA LEU A 610 -23.99 23.35 41.10
C LEU A 610 -23.31 23.91 39.83
N ALA A 611 -24.08 24.27 38.80
CA ALA A 611 -23.53 24.86 37.58
C ALA A 611 -22.87 26.22 37.88
N PRO A 612 -21.62 26.48 37.41
CA PRO A 612 -20.92 27.74 37.64
C PRO A 612 -21.76 28.97 37.27
N ALA A 613 -21.74 29.99 38.13
CA ALA A 613 -22.52 31.23 38.00
C ALA A 613 -24.06 31.06 37.91
N CYS A 614 -24.61 29.87 38.14
CA CYS A 614 -26.06 29.69 38.15
C CYS A 614 -26.69 30.22 39.44
N ASN A 615 -26.23 29.78 40.62
CA ASN A 615 -26.78 30.15 41.94
C ASN A 615 -28.31 30.00 42.06
N ALA A 616 -28.92 29.12 41.27
CA ALA A 616 -30.35 28.87 41.29
C ALA A 616 -30.71 27.84 42.36
N HIS A 617 -31.57 28.25 43.28
CA HIS A 617 -32.25 27.40 44.23
C HIS A 617 -33.63 27.04 43.66
N PHE A 618 -34.00 25.77 43.63
CA PHE A 618 -35.27 25.32 43.06
C PHE A 618 -35.83 24.09 43.80
N CYS A 619 -37.12 23.81 43.62
CA CYS A 619 -37.75 22.65 44.24
C CYS A 619 -37.81 21.47 43.25
N TYR A 620 -37.29 20.31 43.65
CA TYR A 620 -37.25 19.11 42.79
C TYR A 620 -38.63 18.54 42.45
N VAL A 621 -39.62 18.71 43.36
CA VAL A 621 -40.97 18.15 43.17
C VAL A 621 -41.76 18.94 42.15
N CYS A 622 -41.86 20.26 42.32
CA CYS A 622 -42.66 21.11 41.45
C CYS A 622 -41.88 21.79 40.30
N GLY A 623 -40.55 21.62 40.25
CA GLY A 623 -39.67 22.19 39.23
C GLY A 623 -39.49 23.72 39.28
N LYS A 624 -40.20 24.41 40.19
CA LYS A 624 -40.19 25.88 40.26
C LYS A 624 -38.89 26.42 40.85
N LEU A 625 -38.39 27.51 40.25
CA LEU A 625 -37.35 28.34 40.83
C LEU A 625 -37.83 28.93 42.16
N ILE A 626 -36.99 28.88 43.17
CA ILE A 626 -37.21 29.48 44.50
C ILE A 626 -36.53 30.85 44.54
N VAL A 627 -35.24 30.93 44.20
CA VAL A 627 -34.48 32.18 44.09
C VAL A 627 -33.20 31.95 43.27
N LYS A 628 -32.63 33.01 42.68
CA LYS A 628 -31.30 33.00 42.06
C LYS A 628 -30.40 34.00 42.81
N SER A 629 -29.72 33.56 43.87
CA SER A 629 -28.91 34.42 44.74
C SER A 629 -27.82 33.61 45.45
N ALA A 630 -26.75 34.30 45.87
CA ALA A 630 -25.73 33.77 46.77
C ALA A 630 -25.88 34.28 48.22
N LEU A 631 -26.83 35.19 48.48
CA LEU A 631 -27.03 35.80 49.80
C LEU A 631 -27.88 34.90 50.70
N ARG A 632 -27.28 34.41 51.79
CA ARG A 632 -27.91 33.45 52.71
C ARG A 632 -29.27 33.92 53.25
N SER A 633 -29.43 35.22 53.52
CA SER A 633 -30.68 35.82 54.00
C SER A 633 -31.82 35.68 52.98
N GLU A 634 -31.56 36.03 51.72
CA GLU A 634 -32.52 35.92 50.62
C GLU A 634 -32.89 34.46 50.35
N ILE A 635 -31.90 33.57 50.34
CA ILE A 635 -32.10 32.13 50.19
C ILE A 635 -33.00 31.59 51.32
N GLN A 636 -32.70 31.90 52.59
CA GLN A 636 -33.49 31.43 53.72
C GLN A 636 -34.92 31.98 53.69
N ALA A 637 -35.13 33.25 53.32
CA ALA A 637 -36.45 33.84 53.19
C ALA A 637 -37.26 33.17 52.07
N ALA A 638 -36.70 33.05 50.87
CA ALA A 638 -37.38 32.48 49.70
C ALA A 638 -37.69 30.99 49.88
N VAL A 639 -36.76 30.21 50.44
CA VAL A 639 -36.98 28.79 50.79
C VAL A 639 -38.10 28.67 51.83
N SER A 640 -38.06 29.47 52.90
CA SER A 640 -39.10 29.47 53.94
C SER A 640 -40.46 29.91 53.41
N GLN A 641 -40.52 30.74 52.38
CA GLN A 641 -41.76 31.14 51.71
C GLN A 641 -42.29 30.02 50.81
N HIS A 642 -41.43 29.38 50.01
CA HIS A 642 -41.81 28.33 49.08
C HIS A 642 -42.39 27.09 49.78
N TYR A 643 -41.72 26.63 50.85
CA TYR A 643 -42.12 25.41 51.56
C TYR A 643 -43.26 25.60 52.57
N ARG A 644 -43.91 26.78 52.59
CA ARG A 644 -45.25 26.94 53.19
C ARG A 644 -46.35 26.27 52.36
N SER A 645 -46.13 26.10 51.05
CA SER A 645 -47.11 25.54 50.10
C SER A 645 -46.55 24.36 49.28
N CYS A 646 -45.32 23.93 49.56
CA CYS A 646 -44.68 22.78 48.92
C CYS A 646 -44.05 21.85 49.97
N ARG A 647 -43.81 20.58 49.62
CA ARG A 647 -43.20 19.59 50.51
C ARG A 647 -41.68 19.70 50.48
N LEU A 648 -41.06 19.85 51.65
CA LEU A 648 -39.60 19.98 51.80
C LEU A 648 -38.88 18.62 51.85
N PHE A 649 -39.56 17.59 52.37
CA PHE A 649 -39.05 16.23 52.50
C PHE A 649 -40.09 15.22 52.01
N ASP A 650 -39.61 14.04 51.60
CA ASP A 650 -40.45 12.89 51.30
C ASP A 650 -41.16 12.37 52.58
N ASP A 651 -42.37 11.84 52.44
CA ASP A 651 -43.12 11.27 53.57
C ASP A 651 -42.40 10.01 54.10
N VAL A 652 -41.88 10.06 55.32
CA VAL A 652 -41.17 8.92 55.94
C VAL A 652 -42.17 7.79 56.20
N PRO A 653 -42.01 6.59 55.61
CA PRO A 653 -42.88 5.46 55.91
C PRO A 653 -42.77 5.14 57.41
N ALA A 654 -43.91 5.12 58.10
CA ALA A 654 -43.94 4.88 59.54
C ALA A 654 -43.21 3.58 59.86
N ARG A 655 -42.07 3.68 60.58
CA ARG A 655 -41.27 2.53 60.98
C ARG A 655 -42.18 1.55 61.72
N ARG A 656 -42.43 0.37 61.14
CA ARG A 656 -42.97 -0.77 61.87
C ARG A 656 -42.03 -0.99 63.06
N ARG A 657 -42.50 -0.67 64.27
CA ARG A 657 -41.80 -1.03 65.50
C ARG A 657 -41.71 -2.55 65.52
N ARG A 658 -40.49 -3.08 65.56
CA ARG A 658 -40.23 -4.46 65.95
C ARG A 658 -40.38 -4.58 67.46
#